data_AF-L2FEU9-F1
#
_entry.id   AF-L2FEU9-F1
#
_cell.length_a   1.000
_cell.length_b   1.000
_cell.length_c   1.000
_cell.angle_alpha   90.00
_cell.angle_beta   90.00
_cell.angle_gamma   90.00
#
_symmetry.space_group_name_H-M   'P 1'
#
loop_
_entity.id
_entity.type
_entity.pdbx_description
1 polymer ?
#
loop_
_entity_poly.entity_id
_entity_poly.type
_entity_poly.pdbx_seq_one_letter_code
_entity_poly.pdbx_strand_id
1 'polypeptide(L)'
;MWATVERVLDQARATSTPNTVGLAVLFEAQRTEAHVKPRRPFDNRMEDDTWARYKGVWLCLLCVWFRTQEMDDDKRPPYKLTPSQAEAWDLFGQMAEAASTGTGDQTQEKLERAALDMLIGMLDHQLKGGDYSSALLSALAYSAVIRIARMLVIHLAYTERNDEVAELERSLGKDEAEDAAQSLFQHTRAKVRRFMTRTTGDKDAEPTPMDWILETRTYGMHIQYNTAAAGVIDWVGDRVSYRRVRFTMGQLSDALRFGFARRDVRSQLPAIPWPSIEDDHSETKPGYSFLADDRNSWVSAGDGWLMGNGHGATDRPFRPSTVQEFGRTFERLRERLWMLLHMLGGQPARASELAGLRTVNTVNGGVRNIMVHDKMLCFITAYHKGYRTTGQAKVIHRYLPREVGELIIWYLWLILPFWQEVQGIMNEASGYSAFLWADDITRQRDSEESSAAAGLEEQSDNTMDIGDGNNHITNADEAGDESTSVGDWTWKDERTWTTDRARRIMQWHRFLGFGAKDSESKWGSAGCKRKKTEAYEGPRMEARLRRFEKLRRMDLEGQLRQMTGDDSAGFRGNQREAVVAIASGHTPIVQVMGTGGGKSVSFMLPAFCSPDGVTVVVTPLVALRTDLHRRCVKAGITSHVWQSRKNNQAASIILVTPESAVTMGFRDFIARLEGRQALDRVIVDECHVVLEGSRSFRPRLRELGEAIREFGVQTICLTATLAPTDEAAFFHAMRLEAFRVSMFRTATTRKNIRYSVVAASERPSVEGVGGAEQDEDDAELEKLDAVEAKVCQVAVQWVNDLLASGGRGKAVVYATSIERVERLGSALGCATFFSDVDSTEGKAARLEAWRRSNGAEGVVVATNALGLGIDIPD
;
A
#
# COMPACT_ATOMS: atom_id res chain seq x y z
N MET A 1 -20.17 14.66 31.42
CA MET A 1 -20.29 13.50 30.50
C MET A 1 -19.00 12.69 30.38
N TRP A 2 -17.88 13.25 29.91
CA TRP A 2 -16.63 12.48 29.69
C TRP A 2 -16.11 11.74 30.93
N ALA A 3 -15.97 12.43 32.07
CA ALA A 3 -15.50 11.82 33.31
C ALA A 3 -16.38 10.64 33.75
N THR A 4 -17.70 10.73 33.56
CA THR A 4 -18.64 9.62 33.85
C THR A 4 -18.37 8.42 32.95
N VAL A 5 -18.18 8.64 31.64
CA VAL A 5 -17.90 7.54 30.70
C VAL A 5 -16.58 6.86 31.06
N GLU A 6 -15.54 7.60 31.42
CA GLU A 6 -14.27 7.00 31.86
C GLU A 6 -14.44 6.14 33.12
N ARG A 7 -15.19 6.62 34.12
CA ARG A 7 -15.50 5.84 35.33
C ARG A 7 -16.23 4.53 35.00
N VAL A 8 -17.25 4.58 34.15
CA VAL A 8 -17.98 3.37 33.71
C VAL A 8 -17.05 2.39 32.99
N LEU A 9 -16.12 2.89 32.16
CA LEU A 9 -15.13 2.03 31.49
C LEU A 9 -14.17 1.38 32.50
N ASP A 10 -13.70 2.14 33.49
CA ASP A 10 -12.80 1.64 34.53
C ASP A 10 -13.49 0.62 35.44
N GLN A 11 -14.76 0.85 35.81
CA GLN A 11 -15.61 -0.11 36.53
C GLN A 11 -15.85 -1.39 35.72
N ALA A 12 -16.13 -1.24 34.43
CA ALA A 12 -16.32 -2.40 33.54
C ALA A 12 -15.03 -3.24 33.43
N ARG A 13 -13.86 -2.60 33.38
CA ARG A 13 -12.55 -3.29 33.42
C ARG A 13 -12.36 -4.04 34.74
N ALA A 14 -12.65 -3.39 35.88
CA ALA A 14 -12.51 -3.97 37.21
C ALA A 14 -13.46 -5.16 37.44
N THR A 15 -14.69 -5.08 36.94
CA THR A 15 -15.70 -6.15 37.06
C THR A 15 -15.32 -7.38 36.23
N SER A 16 -14.61 -7.20 35.11
CA SER A 16 -14.33 -8.26 34.13
C SER A 16 -13.20 -9.22 34.53
N THR A 17 -13.05 -9.55 35.82
CA THR A 17 -12.01 -10.47 36.32
C THR A 17 -12.54 -11.86 36.64
N PRO A 18 -11.70 -12.92 36.59
CA PRO A 18 -12.12 -14.28 36.95
C PRO A 18 -12.65 -14.40 38.38
N ASN A 19 -12.13 -13.57 39.30
CA ASN A 19 -12.51 -13.60 40.72
C ASN A 19 -13.90 -12.99 40.95
N THR A 20 -14.30 -12.01 40.13
CA THR A 20 -15.58 -11.31 40.29
C THR A 20 -16.73 -12.04 39.60
N VAL A 21 -16.56 -12.43 38.34
CA VAL A 21 -17.67 -12.98 37.51
C VAL A 21 -17.53 -14.47 37.19
N GLY A 22 -16.40 -15.08 37.51
CA GLY A 22 -16.13 -16.49 37.23
C GLY A 22 -15.78 -16.79 35.76
N LEU A 23 -15.11 -17.92 35.56
CA LEU A 23 -14.62 -18.32 34.23
C LEU A 23 -15.75 -18.59 33.23
N ALA A 24 -16.89 -19.14 33.66
CA ALA A 24 -18.01 -19.47 32.77
C ALA A 24 -18.57 -18.24 32.06
N VAL A 25 -18.70 -17.12 32.78
CA VAL A 25 -19.14 -15.83 32.24
C VAL A 25 -18.11 -15.29 31.25
N LEU A 26 -16.82 -15.35 31.59
CA LEU A 26 -15.74 -14.90 30.71
C LEU A 26 -15.65 -15.74 29.42
N PHE A 27 -15.93 -17.04 29.47
CA PHE A 27 -16.06 -17.86 28.27
C PHE A 27 -17.25 -17.39 27.43
N GLU A 28 -18.42 -17.14 28.03
CA GLU A 28 -19.58 -16.68 27.27
C GLU A 28 -19.34 -15.32 26.62
N ALA A 29 -18.77 -14.34 27.34
CA ALA A 29 -18.43 -13.03 26.81
C ALA A 29 -17.43 -13.07 25.64
N GLN A 30 -16.58 -14.11 25.58
CA GLN A 30 -15.61 -14.31 24.50
C GLN A 30 -16.24 -14.87 23.21
N ARG A 31 -17.48 -15.37 23.27
CA ARG A 31 -18.17 -16.01 22.14
C ARG A 31 -18.30 -15.04 20.96
N THR A 32 -18.12 -15.57 19.75
CA THR A 32 -18.28 -14.83 18.48
C THR A 32 -19.38 -15.41 17.60
N GLU A 33 -19.71 -16.69 17.78
CA GLU A 33 -20.77 -17.39 17.05
C GLU A 33 -21.66 -18.11 18.06
N ALA A 34 -22.97 -17.98 17.93
CA ALA A 34 -23.92 -18.47 18.93
C ALA A 34 -23.81 -19.99 19.20
N HIS A 35 -23.43 -20.75 18.17
CA HIS A 35 -23.34 -22.21 18.17
C HIS A 35 -21.93 -22.75 18.46
N VAL A 36 -20.88 -21.91 18.44
CA VAL A 36 -19.49 -22.34 18.64
C VAL A 36 -18.99 -21.94 20.02
N LYS A 37 -18.59 -22.92 20.85
CA LYS A 37 -17.97 -22.63 22.16
C LYS A 37 -16.57 -22.05 21.98
N PRO A 38 -16.23 -20.95 22.68
CA PRO A 38 -14.89 -20.39 22.63
C PRO A 38 -13.88 -21.29 23.34
N ARG A 39 -12.64 -21.32 22.82
CA ARG A 39 -11.55 -22.15 23.35
C ARG A 39 -10.86 -21.57 24.58
N ARG A 40 -11.09 -20.29 24.89
CA ARG A 40 -10.45 -19.54 25.99
C ARG A 40 -11.45 -18.53 26.59
N PRO A 41 -11.30 -18.16 27.87
CA PRO A 41 -12.07 -17.09 28.46
C PRO A 41 -11.63 -15.72 27.93
N PHE A 42 -12.49 -14.72 28.07
CA PHE A 42 -12.14 -13.32 27.88
C PHE A 42 -11.07 -12.88 28.89
N ASP A 43 -10.04 -12.17 28.44
CA ASP A 43 -8.95 -11.63 29.27
C ASP A 43 -8.97 -10.10 29.22
N ASN A 44 -9.24 -9.49 30.38
CA ASN A 44 -9.31 -8.04 30.56
C ASN A 44 -7.95 -7.37 30.79
N ARG A 45 -6.86 -8.14 30.99
CA ARG A 45 -5.53 -7.58 31.31
C ARG A 45 -4.92 -6.85 30.11
N MET A 46 -4.44 -5.64 30.37
CA MET A 46 -3.69 -4.81 29.42
C MET A 46 -2.81 -3.80 30.15
N GLU A 47 -1.73 -3.39 29.51
CA GLU A 47 -0.87 -2.28 29.97
C GLU A 47 -1.67 -0.97 30.00
N ASP A 48 -1.31 -0.08 30.91
CA ASP A 48 -2.08 1.15 31.16
C ASP A 48 -2.03 2.11 29.96
N ASP A 49 -0.92 2.18 29.23
CA ASP A 49 -0.85 2.88 27.95
C ASP A 49 -1.86 2.35 26.92
N THR A 50 -2.04 1.03 26.88
CA THR A 50 -3.00 0.41 25.95
C THR A 50 -4.43 0.72 26.38
N TRP A 51 -4.69 0.72 27.69
CA TRP A 51 -5.98 1.10 28.25
C TRP A 51 -6.34 2.55 27.97
N ALA A 52 -5.42 3.49 28.23
CA ALA A 52 -5.58 4.91 27.94
C ALA A 52 -5.93 5.16 26.48
N ARG A 53 -5.24 4.51 25.53
CA ARG A 53 -5.58 4.60 24.10
C ARG A 53 -7.00 4.10 23.80
N TYR A 54 -7.42 3.01 24.45
CA TYR A 54 -8.74 2.42 24.19
C TYR A 54 -9.86 3.30 24.74
N LYS A 55 -9.67 3.90 25.93
CA LYS A 55 -10.55 4.96 26.45
C LYS A 55 -10.62 6.12 25.46
N GLY A 56 -9.46 6.58 24.96
CA GLY A 56 -9.37 7.64 23.95
C GLY A 56 -10.20 7.39 22.68
N VAL A 57 -10.29 6.13 22.22
CA VAL A 57 -11.16 5.78 21.08
C VAL A 57 -12.63 6.01 21.40
N TRP A 58 -13.11 5.54 22.55
CA TRP A 58 -14.51 5.73 22.96
C TRP A 58 -14.87 7.18 23.24
N LEU A 59 -13.93 7.95 23.80
CA LEU A 59 -14.10 9.39 23.96
C LEU A 59 -14.20 10.10 22.60
N CYS A 60 -13.40 9.67 21.62
CA CYS A 60 -13.49 10.20 20.27
C CYS A 60 -14.87 9.89 19.63
N LEU A 61 -15.37 8.66 19.81
CA LEU A 61 -16.73 8.28 19.37
C LEU A 61 -17.80 9.17 20.01
N LEU A 62 -17.72 9.36 21.33
CA LEU A 62 -18.64 10.22 22.07
C LEU A 62 -18.63 11.67 21.55
N CYS A 63 -17.45 12.22 21.29
CA CYS A 63 -17.30 13.56 20.71
C CYS A 63 -17.90 13.66 19.31
N VAL A 64 -17.76 12.62 18.49
CA VAL A 64 -18.39 12.56 17.16
C VAL A 64 -19.91 12.55 17.31
N TRP A 65 -20.45 11.65 18.15
CA TRP A 65 -21.89 11.56 18.38
C TRP A 65 -22.47 12.88 18.88
N PHE A 66 -21.84 13.48 19.89
CA PHE A 66 -22.23 14.78 20.44
C PHE A 66 -22.31 15.87 19.36
N ARG A 67 -21.22 16.07 18.60
CA ARG A 67 -21.18 17.09 17.54
C ARG A 67 -22.22 16.85 16.46
N THR A 68 -22.41 15.59 16.06
CA THR A 68 -23.36 15.27 14.99
C THR A 68 -24.82 15.42 15.41
N GLN A 69 -25.16 15.27 16.70
CA GLN A 69 -26.53 15.46 17.17
C GLN A 69 -26.95 16.94 17.14
N GLU A 70 -26.00 17.87 17.18
CA GLU A 70 -26.25 19.31 17.06
C GLU A 70 -26.25 19.81 15.60
N MET A 71 -25.84 18.97 14.63
CA MET A 71 -25.77 19.37 13.22
C MET A 71 -27.12 19.34 12.53
N ASP A 72 -27.35 20.29 11.62
CA ASP A 72 -28.47 20.29 10.68
C ASP A 72 -28.52 18.98 9.86
N ASP A 73 -29.74 18.50 9.56
CA ASP A 73 -29.99 17.23 8.85
C ASP A 73 -29.32 17.15 7.47
N ASP A 74 -29.09 18.27 6.80
CA ASP A 74 -28.41 18.36 5.49
C ASP A 74 -26.88 18.24 5.57
N LYS A 75 -26.29 18.48 6.75
CA LYS A 75 -24.84 18.41 6.99
C LYS A 75 -24.42 17.20 7.82
N ARG A 76 -25.36 16.59 8.54
CA ARG A 76 -25.13 15.43 9.40
C ARG A 76 -24.73 14.21 8.56
N PRO A 77 -23.78 13.36 9.03
CA PRO A 77 -23.55 12.06 8.43
C PRO A 77 -24.86 11.26 8.31
N PRO A 78 -24.99 10.34 7.33
CA PRO A 78 -26.24 9.67 7.00
C PRO A 78 -26.84 8.77 8.10
N TYR A 79 -26.16 8.59 9.24
CA TYR A 79 -26.71 7.85 10.37
C TYR A 79 -27.71 8.69 11.17
N LYS A 80 -28.72 8.02 11.72
CA LYS A 80 -29.66 8.59 12.70
C LYS A 80 -29.73 7.67 13.90
N LEU A 81 -29.79 8.25 15.10
CA LEU A 81 -30.04 7.46 16.31
C LEU A 81 -31.47 6.91 16.24
N THR A 82 -31.63 5.65 16.66
CA THR A 82 -32.96 5.06 16.85
C THR A 82 -33.69 5.79 17.99
N PRO A 83 -35.04 5.71 18.08
CA PRO A 83 -35.79 6.35 19.17
C PRO A 83 -35.26 5.98 20.56
N SER A 84 -34.98 4.70 20.81
CA SER A 84 -34.42 4.21 22.08
C SER A 84 -33.00 4.73 22.35
N GLN A 85 -32.17 4.90 21.31
CA GLN A 85 -30.83 5.48 21.46
C GLN A 85 -30.90 6.98 21.73
N ALA A 86 -31.83 7.70 21.09
CA ALA A 86 -32.05 9.11 21.33
C ALA A 86 -32.56 9.35 22.76
N GLU A 87 -33.52 8.56 23.24
CA GLU A 87 -34.01 8.61 24.61
C GLU A 87 -32.89 8.37 25.64
N ALA A 88 -32.06 7.34 25.44
CA ALA A 88 -30.92 7.06 26.33
C ALA A 88 -29.85 8.17 26.27
N TRP A 89 -29.62 8.75 25.10
CA TRP A 89 -28.69 9.87 24.90
C TRP A 89 -29.17 11.13 25.64
N ASP A 90 -30.44 11.49 25.46
CA ASP A 90 -31.05 12.66 26.07
C ASP A 90 -31.12 12.53 27.60
N LEU A 91 -31.50 11.35 28.11
CA LEU A 91 -31.50 11.06 29.55
C LEU A 91 -30.10 11.24 30.15
N PHE A 92 -29.06 10.67 29.53
CA PHE A 92 -27.69 10.83 30.00
C PHE A 92 -27.22 12.28 29.94
N GLY A 93 -27.57 13.02 28.87
CA GLY A 93 -27.27 14.45 28.74
C GLY A 93 -27.88 15.29 29.85
N GLN A 94 -29.19 15.14 30.08
CA GLN A 94 -29.94 15.85 31.13
C GLN A 94 -29.39 15.55 32.53
N MET A 95 -29.06 14.29 32.81
CA MET A 95 -28.48 13.90 34.10
C MET A 95 -27.06 14.47 34.28
N ALA A 96 -26.24 14.46 33.24
CA ALA A 96 -24.91 15.05 33.30
C ALA A 96 -24.96 16.57 33.52
N GLU A 97 -25.93 17.26 32.92
CA GLU A 97 -26.15 18.70 33.09
C GLU A 97 -26.63 19.04 34.51
N ALA A 98 -27.62 18.30 35.02
CA ALA A 98 -28.12 18.42 36.39
C ALA A 98 -27.01 18.19 37.44
N ALA A 99 -26.18 17.16 37.24
CA ALA A 99 -25.02 16.89 38.11
C ALA A 99 -23.96 18.00 38.05
N SER A 100 -23.76 18.64 36.89
CA SER A 100 -22.79 19.74 36.74
C SER A 100 -23.26 21.06 37.36
N THR A 101 -24.58 21.28 37.40
CA THR A 101 -25.21 22.50 37.94
C THR A 101 -25.60 22.38 39.41
N GLY A 102 -25.42 21.20 40.01
CA GLY A 102 -25.80 20.91 41.40
C GLY A 102 -27.32 20.90 41.61
N THR A 103 -28.12 20.75 40.55
CA THR A 103 -29.58 20.78 40.61
C THR A 103 -30.16 19.37 40.53
N GLY A 104 -30.41 18.73 41.68
CA GLY A 104 -31.22 17.50 41.75
C GLY A 104 -30.69 16.41 42.70
N ASP A 105 -31.58 15.47 43.07
CA ASP A 105 -31.28 14.25 43.84
C ASP A 105 -30.69 13.14 42.95
N GLN A 106 -29.61 13.48 42.24
CA GLN A 106 -28.93 12.58 41.32
C GLN A 106 -27.71 11.96 42.00
N THR A 107 -27.86 10.70 42.40
CA THR A 107 -26.75 9.89 42.87
C THR A 107 -25.79 9.63 41.72
N GLN A 108 -24.47 9.69 41.98
CA GLN A 108 -23.43 9.38 40.99
C GLN A 108 -23.67 8.02 40.30
N GLU A 109 -24.20 7.05 41.04
CA GLU A 109 -24.58 5.73 40.56
C GLU A 109 -25.67 5.76 39.48
N LYS A 110 -26.70 6.62 39.62
CA LYS A 110 -27.75 6.77 38.60
C LYS A 110 -27.20 7.39 37.31
N LEU A 111 -26.27 8.34 37.44
CA LEU A 111 -25.60 8.96 36.30
C LEU A 111 -24.68 7.96 35.57
N GLU A 112 -23.96 7.13 36.31
CA GLU A 112 -23.14 6.04 35.76
C GLU A 112 -24.00 4.98 35.08
N ARG A 113 -25.18 4.66 35.65
CA ARG A 113 -26.14 3.75 35.02
C ARG A 113 -26.69 4.29 33.69
N ALA A 114 -27.13 5.55 33.65
CA ALA A 114 -27.58 6.17 32.41
C ALA A 114 -26.47 6.21 31.33
N ALA A 115 -25.22 6.42 31.73
CA ALA A 115 -24.08 6.35 30.83
C ALA A 115 -23.86 4.93 30.28
N LEU A 116 -23.95 3.90 31.13
CA LEU A 116 -23.83 2.50 30.74
C LEU A 116 -24.94 2.10 29.75
N ASP A 117 -26.19 2.47 30.04
CA ASP A 117 -27.34 2.17 29.20
C ASP A 117 -27.23 2.86 27.82
N MET A 118 -26.75 4.10 27.78
CA MET A 118 -26.45 4.81 26.53
C MET A 118 -25.36 4.08 25.72
N LEU A 119 -24.25 3.68 26.33
CA LEU A 119 -23.17 2.96 25.64
C LEU A 119 -23.64 1.59 25.12
N ILE A 120 -24.45 0.88 25.89
CA ILE A 120 -25.04 -0.41 25.48
C ILE A 120 -26.06 -0.20 24.36
N GLY A 121 -26.89 0.85 24.43
CA GLY A 121 -27.83 1.19 23.36
C GLY A 121 -27.15 1.46 22.02
N MET A 122 -25.93 2.00 22.02
CA MET A 122 -25.12 2.16 20.80
C MET A 122 -24.63 0.81 20.23
N LEU A 123 -24.51 -0.23 21.06
CA LEU A 123 -24.11 -1.59 20.66
C LEU A 123 -25.32 -2.45 20.25
N ASP A 124 -26.43 -2.33 20.97
CA ASP A 124 -27.64 -3.14 20.83
C ASP A 124 -28.63 -2.52 19.83
N HIS A 125 -28.30 -2.61 18.54
CA HIS A 125 -29.22 -2.21 17.47
C HIS A 125 -29.11 -3.11 16.24
N GLN A 126 -30.22 -3.20 15.51
CA GLN A 126 -30.30 -3.90 14.23
C GLN A 126 -30.00 -2.95 13.07
N LEU A 127 -29.24 -3.45 12.09
CA LEU A 127 -28.93 -2.73 10.86
C LEU A 127 -30.04 -2.99 9.83
N LYS A 128 -31.02 -2.08 9.78
CA LYS A 128 -32.19 -2.18 8.87
C LYS A 128 -31.98 -1.54 7.50
N GLY A 129 -30.89 -0.80 7.32
CA GLY A 129 -30.55 -0.06 6.10
C GLY A 129 -29.08 -0.26 5.71
N GLY A 130 -28.52 0.64 4.90
CA GLY A 130 -27.10 0.57 4.55
C GLY A 130 -26.18 0.70 5.77
N ASP A 131 -25.00 0.07 5.73
CA ASP A 131 -24.04 -0.04 6.86
C ASP A 131 -23.73 1.30 7.57
N TYR A 132 -23.83 2.42 6.86
CA TYR A 132 -23.61 3.78 7.37
C TYR A 132 -24.83 4.38 8.09
N SER A 133 -25.89 3.62 8.34
CA SER A 133 -27.02 4.04 9.17
C SER A 133 -26.74 3.91 10.66
N SER A 134 -25.65 3.22 11.04
CA SER A 134 -25.20 3.05 12.42
C SER A 134 -24.23 4.15 12.83
N ALA A 135 -24.50 4.79 13.97
CA ALA A 135 -23.61 5.78 14.58
C ALA A 135 -22.25 5.17 14.99
N LEU A 136 -22.25 3.90 15.40
CA LEU A 136 -21.04 3.18 15.79
C LEU A 136 -20.17 2.82 14.58
N LEU A 137 -20.78 2.31 13.49
CA LEU A 137 -20.04 1.92 12.29
C LEU A 137 -19.52 3.13 11.49
N SER A 138 -20.28 4.23 11.48
CA SER A 138 -19.90 5.46 10.78
C SER A 138 -18.60 6.10 11.31
N ALA A 139 -18.19 5.76 12.53
CA ALA A 139 -17.05 6.37 13.20
C ALA A 139 -15.71 5.57 13.12
N LEU A 140 -15.66 4.47 12.35
CA LEU A 140 -14.44 3.83 11.82
C LEU A 140 -13.33 3.40 12.82
N ALA A 141 -13.66 2.88 14.01
CA ALA A 141 -12.65 2.30 14.93
C ALA A 141 -13.05 0.92 15.50
N TYR A 142 -12.47 -0.17 15.01
CA TYR A 142 -13.02 -1.52 15.22
C TYR A 142 -12.41 -2.34 16.38
N SER A 143 -11.09 -2.30 16.60
CA SER A 143 -10.44 -3.26 17.52
C SER A 143 -10.56 -2.90 19.00
N ALA A 144 -10.58 -1.61 19.33
CA ALA A 144 -10.77 -1.14 20.71
C ALA A 144 -12.22 -1.33 21.18
N VAL A 145 -13.18 -1.18 20.26
CA VAL A 145 -14.61 -1.29 20.52
C VAL A 145 -14.99 -2.70 21.00
N ILE A 146 -14.53 -3.77 20.35
CA ILE A 146 -14.91 -5.15 20.73
C ILE A 146 -14.52 -5.48 22.18
N ARG A 147 -13.31 -5.12 22.60
CA ARG A 147 -12.81 -5.48 23.95
C ARG A 147 -13.58 -4.74 25.03
N ILE A 148 -13.79 -3.44 24.85
CA ILE A 148 -14.56 -2.63 25.80
C ILE A 148 -16.03 -3.03 25.78
N ALA A 149 -16.62 -3.29 24.62
CA ALA A 149 -18.01 -3.76 24.51
C ALA A 149 -18.24 -5.05 25.32
N ARG A 150 -17.30 -5.98 25.32
CA ARG A 150 -17.36 -7.19 26.17
C ARG A 150 -17.33 -6.86 27.66
N MET A 151 -16.48 -5.92 28.07
CA MET A 151 -16.43 -5.47 29.46
C MET A 151 -17.73 -4.78 29.87
N LEU A 152 -18.27 -3.92 29.00
CA LEU A 152 -19.55 -3.23 29.23
C LEU A 152 -20.72 -4.22 29.35
N VAL A 153 -20.76 -5.26 28.50
CA VAL A 153 -21.79 -6.31 28.58
C VAL A 153 -21.69 -7.12 29.87
N ILE A 154 -20.47 -7.47 30.30
CA ILE A 154 -20.25 -8.16 31.59
C ILE A 154 -20.70 -7.25 32.74
N HIS A 155 -20.32 -5.98 32.69
CA HIS A 155 -20.65 -5.01 33.74
C HIS A 155 -22.17 -4.77 33.81
N LEU A 156 -22.85 -4.62 32.68
CA LEU A 156 -24.31 -4.51 32.65
C LEU A 156 -24.99 -5.76 33.22
N ALA A 157 -24.53 -6.96 32.84
CA ALA A 157 -25.07 -8.20 33.39
C ALA A 157 -24.83 -8.33 34.90
N TYR A 158 -23.70 -7.83 35.39
CA TYR A 158 -23.36 -7.81 36.81
C TYR A 158 -24.27 -6.85 37.59
N THR A 159 -24.46 -5.63 37.08
CA THR A 159 -25.33 -4.64 37.73
C THR A 159 -26.79 -5.11 37.74
N GLU A 160 -27.33 -5.60 36.62
CA GLU A 160 -28.70 -6.12 36.58
C GLU A 160 -28.93 -7.30 37.52
N ARG A 161 -27.96 -8.22 37.66
CA ARG A 161 -28.07 -9.31 38.64
C ARG A 161 -28.10 -8.76 40.06
N ASN A 162 -27.26 -7.78 40.38
CA ASN A 162 -27.24 -7.20 41.73
C ASN A 162 -28.54 -6.44 42.01
N ASP A 163 -29.09 -5.74 41.02
CA ASP A 163 -30.40 -5.07 41.11
C ASP A 163 -31.52 -6.10 41.41
N GLU A 164 -31.51 -7.22 40.69
CA GLU A 164 -32.47 -8.33 40.87
C GLU A 164 -32.36 -8.98 42.26
N VAL A 165 -31.14 -9.25 42.72
CA VAL A 165 -30.89 -9.78 44.08
C VAL A 165 -31.37 -8.78 45.12
N ALA A 166 -31.01 -7.50 45.00
CA ALA A 166 -31.43 -6.46 45.94
C ALA A 166 -32.95 -6.24 45.97
N GLU A 167 -33.65 -6.46 44.84
CA GLU A 167 -35.11 -6.43 44.80
C GLU A 167 -35.74 -7.64 45.50
N LEU A 168 -35.22 -8.85 45.24
CA LEU A 168 -35.68 -10.09 45.88
C LEU A 168 -35.39 -10.13 47.37
N GLU A 169 -34.25 -9.59 47.82
CA GLU A 169 -33.87 -9.42 49.23
C GLU A 169 -34.88 -8.58 50.03
N ARG A 170 -35.69 -7.75 49.38
CA ARG A 170 -36.77 -7.02 50.07
C ARG A 170 -37.91 -7.95 50.52
N SER A 171 -38.00 -9.15 49.94
CA SER A 171 -39.08 -10.11 50.15
C SER A 171 -38.62 -11.49 50.63
N LEU A 172 -37.35 -11.83 50.42
CA LEU A 172 -36.71 -13.11 50.75
C LEU A 172 -35.46 -12.88 51.61
N GLY A 173 -34.97 -13.92 52.28
CA GLY A 173 -33.66 -13.86 52.92
C GLY A 173 -32.53 -13.75 51.88
N LYS A 174 -31.36 -13.23 52.26
CA LYS A 174 -30.22 -13.03 51.36
C LYS A 174 -29.86 -14.26 50.53
N ASP A 175 -29.69 -15.42 51.18
CA ASP A 175 -29.31 -16.66 50.49
C ASP A 175 -30.44 -17.16 49.56
N GLU A 176 -31.70 -16.99 49.95
CA GLU A 176 -32.87 -17.35 49.13
C GLU A 176 -33.04 -16.42 47.92
N ALA A 177 -32.72 -15.13 48.07
CA ALA A 177 -32.72 -14.15 47.00
C ALA A 177 -31.60 -14.42 45.98
N GLU A 178 -30.39 -14.78 46.44
CA GLU A 178 -29.27 -15.13 45.57
C GLU A 178 -29.53 -16.39 44.73
N ASP A 179 -30.22 -17.38 45.30
CA ASP A 179 -30.63 -18.63 44.64
C ASP A 179 -31.82 -18.44 43.68
N ALA A 180 -32.76 -17.56 44.03
CA ALA A 180 -33.92 -17.25 43.19
C ALA A 180 -33.56 -16.36 41.98
N ALA A 181 -32.57 -15.46 42.13
CA ALA A 181 -32.14 -14.55 41.08
C ALA A 181 -31.49 -15.27 39.90
N GLN A 182 -31.74 -14.78 38.69
CA GLN A 182 -31.19 -15.34 37.47
C GLN A 182 -29.64 -15.32 37.48
N SER A 183 -29.01 -16.43 37.09
CA SER A 183 -27.54 -16.55 37.12
C SER A 183 -26.85 -15.50 36.24
N LEU A 184 -25.69 -15.00 36.68
CA LEU A 184 -24.89 -14.04 35.92
C LEU A 184 -24.54 -14.54 34.51
N PHE A 185 -24.35 -15.86 34.37
CA PHE A 185 -24.12 -16.50 33.09
C PHE A 185 -25.33 -16.38 32.15
N GLN A 186 -26.55 -16.53 32.64
CA GLN A 186 -27.76 -16.38 31.82
C GLN A 186 -27.95 -14.93 31.36
N HIS A 187 -27.75 -13.95 32.25
CA HIS A 187 -27.76 -12.52 31.91
C HIS A 187 -26.74 -12.19 30.80
N THR A 188 -25.50 -12.66 30.98
CA THR A 188 -24.43 -12.47 29.99
C THR A 188 -24.77 -13.15 28.66
N ARG A 189 -25.25 -14.40 28.70
CA ARG A 189 -25.60 -15.18 27.51
C ARG A 189 -26.71 -14.54 26.70
N ALA A 190 -27.72 -13.96 27.34
CA ALA A 190 -28.81 -13.27 26.66
C ALA A 190 -28.29 -12.09 25.83
N LYS A 191 -27.50 -11.21 26.46
CA LYS A 191 -26.89 -10.04 25.79
C LYS A 191 -25.90 -10.42 24.71
N VAL A 192 -25.01 -11.39 24.99
CA VAL A 192 -24.01 -11.85 24.04
C VAL A 192 -24.64 -12.39 22.77
N ARG A 193 -25.68 -13.23 22.90
CA ARG A 193 -26.39 -13.81 21.75
C ARG A 193 -27.22 -12.79 20.99
N ARG A 194 -27.76 -11.79 21.68
CA ARG A 194 -28.58 -10.74 21.08
C ARG A 194 -27.76 -9.83 20.16
N PHE A 195 -26.58 -9.36 20.60
CA PHE A 195 -25.86 -8.33 19.85
C PHE A 195 -24.33 -8.41 19.91
N MET A 196 -23.70 -9.45 20.45
CA MET A 196 -22.23 -9.60 20.47
C MET A 196 -21.71 -10.75 19.58
N THR A 197 -22.60 -11.57 19.04
CA THR A 197 -22.27 -12.67 18.12
C THR A 197 -22.66 -12.34 16.69
N ARG A 198 -22.09 -13.08 15.74
CA ARG A 198 -22.56 -13.05 14.36
C ARG A 198 -24.01 -13.51 14.24
N THR A 199 -24.72 -13.00 13.25
CA THR A 199 -26.07 -13.50 12.95
C THR A 199 -26.01 -15.01 12.76
N THR A 200 -26.90 -15.70 13.45
CA THR A 200 -27.16 -17.11 13.21
C THR A 200 -27.72 -17.25 11.81
N GLY A 201 -27.44 -18.35 11.10
CA GLY A 201 -27.98 -18.62 9.75
C GLY A 201 -29.50 -18.84 9.70
N ASP A 202 -30.23 -18.26 10.65
CA ASP A 202 -31.68 -18.14 10.68
C ASP A 202 -32.11 -17.09 9.65
N LYS A 203 -33.18 -17.36 8.92
CA LYS A 203 -33.59 -16.55 7.76
C LYS A 203 -34.10 -15.16 8.16
N ASP A 204 -34.57 -15.03 9.40
CA ASP A 204 -35.20 -13.82 9.92
C ASP A 204 -34.25 -13.00 10.82
N ALA A 205 -32.99 -13.41 10.96
CA ALA A 205 -32.02 -12.72 11.80
C ALA A 205 -31.44 -11.49 11.10
N GLU A 206 -31.68 -10.29 11.65
CA GLU A 206 -31.11 -9.04 11.15
C GLU A 206 -29.68 -8.81 11.67
N PRO A 207 -28.75 -8.28 10.83
CA PRO A 207 -27.37 -8.04 11.23
C PRO A 207 -27.26 -6.93 12.29
N THR A 208 -26.26 -7.05 13.17
CA THR A 208 -25.94 -6.07 14.21
C THR A 208 -24.60 -5.39 13.90
N PRO A 209 -24.25 -4.26 14.54
CA PRO A 209 -22.94 -3.65 14.38
C PRO A 209 -21.80 -4.60 14.72
N MET A 210 -21.95 -5.39 15.78
CA MET A 210 -20.94 -6.36 16.19
C MET A 210 -20.77 -7.47 15.16
N ASP A 211 -21.87 -7.91 14.55
CA ASP A 211 -21.83 -8.87 13.44
C ASP A 211 -20.97 -8.31 12.29
N TRP A 212 -21.30 -7.12 11.80
CA TRP A 212 -20.57 -6.43 10.74
C TRP A 212 -19.08 -6.23 11.11
N ILE A 213 -18.79 -5.82 12.35
CA ILE A 213 -17.40 -5.64 12.85
C ILE A 213 -16.64 -6.97 12.83
N LEU A 214 -17.26 -8.06 13.29
CA LEU A 214 -16.66 -9.39 13.34
C LEU A 214 -16.47 -10.01 11.95
N GLU A 215 -17.40 -9.77 11.02
CA GLU A 215 -17.30 -10.15 9.62
C GLU A 215 -16.19 -9.38 8.92
N THR A 216 -16.19 -8.05 9.00
CA THR A 216 -15.18 -7.19 8.39
C THR A 216 -13.78 -7.48 8.94
N ARG A 217 -13.66 -7.75 10.25
CA ARG A 217 -12.40 -8.20 10.84
C ARG A 217 -11.94 -9.53 10.25
N THR A 218 -12.86 -10.47 10.03
CA THR A 218 -12.53 -11.81 9.50
C THR A 218 -12.18 -11.75 8.04
N TYR A 219 -12.91 -10.95 7.27
CA TYR A 219 -12.55 -10.60 5.90
C TYR A 219 -11.18 -9.92 5.84
N GLY A 220 -10.91 -8.96 6.72
CA GLY A 220 -9.62 -8.30 6.84
C GLY A 220 -8.48 -9.26 7.21
N MET A 221 -8.72 -10.22 8.11
CA MET A 221 -7.77 -11.29 8.42
C MET A 221 -7.57 -12.22 7.23
N HIS A 222 -8.65 -12.62 6.55
CA HIS A 222 -8.59 -13.46 5.36
C HIS A 222 -7.75 -12.77 4.28
N ILE A 223 -7.97 -11.47 4.03
CA ILE A 223 -7.09 -10.67 3.18
C ILE A 223 -5.66 -10.70 3.74
N GLN A 224 -5.42 -10.36 4.99
CA GLN A 224 -4.06 -10.30 5.53
C GLN A 224 -3.28 -11.62 5.36
N TYR A 225 -3.93 -12.77 5.53
CA TYR A 225 -3.29 -14.09 5.43
C TYR A 225 -3.23 -14.64 4.01
N ASN A 226 -4.25 -14.37 3.19
CA ASN A 226 -4.39 -14.98 1.86
C ASN A 226 -4.10 -14.01 0.72
N THR A 227 -3.93 -12.72 1.04
CA THR A 227 -3.51 -11.67 0.14
C THR A 227 -2.09 -11.27 0.50
N ALA A 228 -1.13 -11.80 -0.24
CA ALA A 228 0.24 -11.28 -0.20
C ALA A 228 0.21 -9.79 -0.55
N ALA A 229 0.77 -8.94 0.31
CA ALA A 229 1.01 -7.55 -0.04
C ALA A 229 1.91 -7.49 -1.27
N ALA A 230 1.70 -6.52 -2.17
CA ALA A 230 2.59 -6.23 -3.31
C ALA A 230 3.95 -5.71 -2.82
N GLY A 231 4.73 -6.59 -2.21
CA GLY A 231 6.14 -6.42 -1.88
C GLY A 231 6.96 -6.96 -3.04
N VAL A 232 7.72 -6.07 -3.69
CA VAL A 232 8.49 -6.31 -4.92
C VAL A 232 9.76 -7.13 -4.64
N ILE A 233 9.71 -8.13 -3.76
CA ILE A 233 10.86 -8.99 -3.44
C ILE A 233 10.52 -10.38 -3.94
N ASP A 234 10.98 -10.69 -5.15
CA ASP A 234 10.89 -12.04 -5.69
C ASP A 234 12.12 -12.84 -5.24
N TRP A 235 11.89 -14.08 -4.81
CA TRP A 235 12.93 -14.99 -4.35
C TRP A 235 12.84 -16.30 -5.14
N VAL A 236 13.87 -16.62 -5.91
CA VAL A 236 13.97 -17.88 -6.68
C VAL A 236 15.30 -18.56 -6.38
N GLY A 237 15.26 -19.69 -5.68
CA GLY A 237 16.47 -20.41 -5.26
C GLY A 237 17.29 -19.59 -4.27
N ASP A 238 18.49 -19.15 -4.66
CA ASP A 238 19.37 -18.27 -3.88
C ASP A 238 19.28 -16.80 -4.33
N ARG A 239 18.49 -16.48 -5.35
CA ARG A 239 18.40 -15.14 -5.95
C ARG A 239 17.24 -14.35 -5.39
N VAL A 240 17.56 -13.15 -4.92
CA VAL A 240 16.59 -12.13 -4.51
C VAL A 240 16.58 -11.02 -5.55
N SER A 241 15.39 -10.65 -6.02
CA SER A 241 15.21 -9.51 -6.90
C SER A 241 14.26 -8.49 -6.30
N TYR A 242 14.74 -7.25 -6.19
CA TYR A 242 13.96 -6.09 -5.82
C TYR A 242 14.05 -5.03 -6.92
N ARG A 243 12.94 -4.81 -7.64
CA ARG A 243 12.87 -3.91 -8.80
C ARG A 243 13.93 -4.28 -9.87
N ARG A 244 14.91 -3.39 -10.09
CA ARG A 244 16.02 -3.58 -11.05
C ARG A 244 17.24 -4.23 -10.40
N VAL A 245 17.25 -4.37 -9.07
CA VAL A 245 18.37 -4.91 -8.31
C VAL A 245 18.17 -6.42 -8.18
N ARG A 246 19.17 -7.18 -8.61
CA ARG A 246 19.20 -8.64 -8.47
C ARG A 246 20.51 -9.02 -7.81
N PHE A 247 20.44 -9.81 -6.75
CA PHE A 247 21.61 -10.33 -6.06
C PHE A 247 21.33 -11.76 -5.59
N THR A 248 22.35 -12.59 -5.49
CA THR A 248 22.24 -13.84 -4.73
C THR A 248 22.35 -13.55 -3.24
N MET A 249 21.80 -14.42 -2.39
CA MET A 249 22.01 -14.35 -0.95
C MET A 249 23.49 -14.46 -0.58
N GLY A 250 24.28 -15.17 -1.40
CA GLY A 250 25.74 -15.16 -1.33
C GLY A 250 26.32 -13.76 -1.59
N GLN A 251 25.94 -13.11 -2.68
CA GLN A 251 26.39 -11.74 -3.00
C GLN A 251 25.95 -10.71 -1.96
N LEU A 252 24.75 -10.81 -1.40
CA LEU A 252 24.32 -9.93 -0.31
C LEU A 252 25.14 -10.19 0.96
N SER A 253 25.35 -11.47 1.31
CA SER A 253 26.18 -11.85 2.44
C SER A 253 27.62 -11.36 2.26
N ASP A 254 28.19 -11.51 1.06
CA ASP A 254 29.54 -11.06 0.72
C ASP A 254 29.65 -9.54 0.69
N ALA A 255 28.66 -8.82 0.16
CA ALA A 255 28.62 -7.36 0.20
C ALA A 255 28.55 -6.83 1.63
N LEU A 256 27.76 -7.48 2.50
CA LEU A 256 27.68 -7.15 3.93
C LEU A 256 28.99 -7.51 4.66
N ARG A 257 29.67 -8.59 4.27
CA ARG A 257 31.00 -8.96 4.78
C ARG A 257 32.09 -7.96 4.35
N PHE A 258 32.14 -7.59 3.07
CA PHE A 258 33.14 -6.66 2.50
C PHE A 258 32.93 -5.20 2.95
N GLY A 259 31.69 -4.76 3.15
CA GLY A 259 31.38 -3.38 3.55
C GLY A 259 31.91 -3.00 4.94
N PHE A 260 32.18 -3.98 5.81
CA PHE A 260 32.63 -3.76 7.19
C PHE A 260 33.99 -4.37 7.52
N ALA A 261 34.48 -5.35 6.75
CA ALA A 261 35.80 -5.93 6.96
C ALA A 261 36.88 -5.21 6.13
N ARG A 262 37.27 -4.00 6.53
CA ARG A 262 38.60 -3.49 6.14
C ARG A 262 39.64 -4.31 6.91
N ARG A 263 40.42 -5.14 6.20
CA ARG A 263 41.48 -6.00 6.76
C ARG A 263 42.51 -5.23 7.61
N ASP A 264 42.69 -3.94 7.34
CA ASP A 264 43.76 -3.13 7.95
C ASP A 264 43.54 -2.76 9.43
N VAL A 265 42.31 -2.83 9.96
CA VAL A 265 42.02 -2.48 11.37
C VAL A 265 42.12 -3.69 12.31
N ARG A 266 41.91 -4.92 11.79
CA ARG A 266 41.98 -6.16 12.58
C ARG A 266 43.35 -6.40 13.23
N SER A 267 44.42 -5.86 12.65
CA SER A 267 45.77 -6.01 13.19
C SER A 267 46.03 -5.18 14.47
N GLN A 268 45.17 -4.21 14.78
CA GLN A 268 45.32 -3.31 15.94
C GLN A 268 44.43 -3.71 17.14
N LEU A 269 43.48 -4.64 16.94
CA LEU A 269 42.53 -5.08 17.97
C LEU A 269 43.03 -6.36 18.66
N PRO A 270 42.75 -6.55 19.96
CA PRO A 270 43.06 -7.79 20.66
C PRO A 270 42.38 -9.00 19.99
N ALA A 271 43.13 -10.09 19.83
CA ALA A 271 42.64 -11.31 19.21
C ALA A 271 41.66 -12.05 20.13
N ILE A 272 40.52 -12.46 19.58
CA ILE A 272 39.50 -13.22 20.30
C ILE A 272 39.77 -14.73 20.12
N PRO A 273 40.05 -15.50 21.19
CA PRO A 273 40.36 -16.92 21.09
C PRO A 273 39.08 -17.76 21.03
N TRP A 274 38.40 -17.75 19.87
CA TRP A 274 37.13 -18.43 19.62
C TRP A 274 37.02 -19.88 20.17
N PRO A 275 38.02 -20.77 20.01
CA PRO A 275 37.91 -22.15 20.50
C PRO A 275 37.86 -22.26 22.03
N SER A 276 38.36 -21.26 22.76
CA SER A 276 38.45 -21.27 24.23
C SER A 276 37.39 -20.41 24.91
N ILE A 277 36.45 -19.80 24.16
CA ILE A 277 35.37 -19.03 24.79
C ILE A 277 34.40 -20.00 25.45
N GLU A 278 34.19 -19.83 26.75
CA GLU A 278 33.19 -20.57 27.54
C GLU A 278 32.03 -19.67 27.93
N ASP A 279 30.82 -20.25 28.05
CA ASP A 279 29.64 -19.53 28.49
C ASP A 279 28.63 -20.48 29.16
N ASP A 280 28.23 -20.17 30.40
CA ASP A 280 27.18 -20.90 31.11
C ASP A 280 25.80 -20.26 30.87
N HIS A 281 24.92 -21.00 30.19
CA HIS A 281 23.56 -20.54 29.88
C HIS A 281 22.58 -20.77 31.03
N SER A 282 22.95 -21.58 32.02
CA SER A 282 22.15 -21.88 33.21
C SER A 282 22.38 -20.88 34.34
N GLU A 283 23.45 -20.09 34.26
CA GLU A 283 23.79 -19.09 35.26
C GLU A 283 22.75 -17.95 35.31
N THR A 284 22.29 -17.64 36.52
CA THR A 284 21.25 -16.65 36.81
C THR A 284 21.74 -15.49 37.66
N LYS A 285 22.99 -15.54 38.16
CA LYS A 285 23.60 -14.50 38.99
C LYS A 285 23.46 -13.13 38.32
N PRO A 286 22.88 -12.12 39.00
CA PRO A 286 22.81 -10.76 38.48
C PRO A 286 24.20 -10.23 38.09
N GLY A 287 24.28 -9.53 36.95
CA GLY A 287 25.54 -9.01 36.40
C GLY A 287 26.37 -10.03 35.60
N TYR A 288 26.01 -11.32 35.60
CA TYR A 288 26.75 -12.32 34.84
C TYR A 288 26.57 -12.16 33.32
N SER A 289 27.69 -12.30 32.59
CA SER A 289 27.76 -12.55 31.15
C SER A 289 28.99 -13.43 30.87
N PHE A 290 29.12 -13.93 29.64
CA PHE A 290 30.32 -14.71 29.25
C PHE A 290 31.63 -13.91 29.40
N LEU A 291 31.59 -12.57 29.34
CA LEU A 291 32.78 -11.73 29.59
C LEU A 291 33.20 -11.72 31.06
N ALA A 292 32.29 -12.06 31.98
CA ALA A 292 32.53 -12.17 33.41
C ALA A 292 32.76 -13.63 33.85
N ASP A 293 32.90 -14.57 32.91
CA ASP A 293 33.17 -15.98 33.21
C ASP A 293 34.67 -16.18 33.48
N ASP A 294 35.01 -16.72 34.66
CA ASP A 294 36.40 -16.91 35.10
C ASP A 294 37.23 -17.78 34.14
N ARG A 295 36.58 -18.63 33.32
CA ARG A 295 37.27 -19.47 32.30
C ARG A 295 37.76 -18.65 31.12
N ASN A 296 37.25 -17.44 30.92
CA ASN A 296 37.61 -16.54 29.82
C ASN A 296 38.73 -15.57 30.20
N SER A 297 39.90 -16.09 30.61
CA SER A 297 41.03 -15.27 31.07
C SER A 297 41.57 -14.26 30.04
N TRP A 298 41.27 -14.47 28.75
CA TRP A 298 41.65 -13.59 27.65
C TRP A 298 40.99 -12.21 27.70
N VAL A 299 39.90 -12.05 28.46
CA VAL A 299 39.20 -10.77 28.65
C VAL A 299 40.11 -9.72 29.30
N SER A 300 41.06 -10.14 30.14
CA SER A 300 42.04 -9.25 30.78
C SER A 300 42.93 -8.47 29.79
N ALA A 301 43.07 -8.96 28.55
CA ALA A 301 43.83 -8.25 27.52
C ALA A 301 43.16 -6.94 27.06
N GLY A 302 41.90 -6.72 27.42
CA GLY A 302 41.14 -5.50 27.13
C GLY A 302 41.19 -4.47 28.26
N ASP A 303 41.69 -4.85 29.44
CA ASP A 303 41.75 -3.97 30.61
C ASP A 303 42.67 -2.78 30.31
N GLY A 304 42.15 -1.57 30.44
CA GLY A 304 42.90 -0.35 30.13
C GLY A 304 43.23 -0.16 28.64
N TRP A 305 42.63 -0.94 27.72
CA TRP A 305 42.99 -0.90 26.30
C TRP A 305 42.66 0.45 25.63
N LEU A 306 41.50 1.06 25.94
CA LEU A 306 41.12 2.39 25.44
C LEU A 306 41.62 3.55 26.30
N MET A 307 41.83 3.33 27.60
CA MET A 307 42.17 4.39 28.57
C MET A 307 43.67 4.49 28.85
N GLY A 308 44.47 3.50 28.46
CA GLY A 308 45.88 3.36 28.84
C GLY A 308 46.05 3.07 30.34
N ASN A 309 47.05 2.27 30.69
CA ASN A 309 47.46 2.10 32.10
C ASN A 309 48.19 3.36 32.57
N GLY A 310 47.48 4.45 32.88
CA GLY A 310 48.16 5.67 33.34
C GLY A 310 47.37 6.97 33.40
N HIS A 311 46.12 6.99 33.87
CA HIS A 311 45.47 8.25 34.23
C HIS A 311 45.16 8.31 35.72
N GLY A 312 45.97 9.11 36.43
CA GLY A 312 45.73 9.53 37.79
C GLY A 312 44.45 10.37 37.88
N ALA A 313 43.75 10.21 39.00
CA ALA A 313 42.54 10.91 39.38
C ALA A 313 42.61 12.41 39.07
N THR A 314 41.91 12.84 38.01
CA THR A 314 41.50 14.23 37.81
C THR A 314 40.00 14.22 37.55
N ASP A 315 39.27 15.13 38.20
CA ASP A 315 37.81 15.09 38.33
C ASP A 315 37.05 15.16 36.99
N ARG A 316 37.68 15.61 35.90
CA ARG A 316 37.10 15.67 34.54
C ARG A 316 38.19 15.51 33.46
N PRO A 317 38.58 14.29 33.09
CA PRO A 317 39.69 14.04 32.17
C PRO A 317 39.33 14.28 30.69
N PHE A 318 38.05 14.46 30.34
CA PHE A 318 37.59 14.50 28.95
C PHE A 318 37.17 15.89 28.46
N ARG A 319 37.53 16.22 27.22
CA ARG A 319 37.09 17.45 26.53
C ARG A 319 35.66 17.26 25.99
N PRO A 320 34.69 18.14 26.32
CA PRO A 320 33.29 17.98 25.91
C PRO A 320 33.07 17.85 24.40
N SER A 321 33.82 18.61 23.59
CA SER A 321 33.71 18.56 22.12
C SER A 321 34.13 17.20 21.55
N THR A 322 35.21 16.61 22.09
CA THR A 322 35.70 15.29 21.69
C THR A 322 34.75 14.18 22.14
N VAL A 323 34.15 14.30 23.32
CA VAL A 323 33.13 13.34 23.78
C VAL A 323 31.88 13.40 22.91
N GLN A 324 31.42 14.59 22.52
CA GLN A 324 30.30 14.71 21.58
C GLN A 324 30.60 14.11 20.21
N GLU A 325 31.83 14.28 19.70
CA GLU A 325 32.26 13.68 18.42
C GLU A 325 32.36 12.16 18.52
N PHE A 326 32.91 11.64 19.63
CA PHE A 326 32.95 10.21 19.91
C PHE A 326 31.53 9.65 20.05
N GLY A 327 30.63 10.31 20.79
CA GLY A 327 29.24 9.91 20.95
C GLY A 327 28.50 9.81 19.62
N ARG A 328 28.68 10.78 18.70
CA ARG A 328 28.13 10.68 17.33
C ARG A 328 28.69 9.47 16.56
N THR A 329 29.97 9.16 16.76
CA THR A 329 30.63 8.02 16.10
C THR A 329 30.16 6.69 16.70
N PHE A 330 30.00 6.64 18.03
CA PHE A 330 29.46 5.53 18.79
C PHE A 330 28.01 5.20 18.37
N GLU A 331 27.16 6.22 18.25
CA GLU A 331 25.78 6.02 17.77
C GLU A 331 25.74 5.51 16.33
N ARG A 332 26.59 6.01 15.43
CA ARG A 332 26.73 5.47 14.07
C ARG A 332 27.18 4.01 14.07
N LEU A 333 28.10 3.64 14.97
CA LEU A 333 28.52 2.24 15.14
C LEU A 333 27.34 1.38 15.61
N ARG A 334 26.59 1.82 16.62
CA ARG A 334 25.41 1.11 17.13
C ARG A 334 24.34 0.93 16.07
N GLU A 335 24.03 1.95 15.26
CA GLU A 335 23.08 1.85 14.15
C GLU A 335 23.50 0.76 13.14
N ARG A 336 24.81 0.67 12.85
CA ARG A 336 25.39 -0.35 11.97
C ARG A 336 25.33 -1.74 12.59
N LEU A 337 25.70 -1.90 13.87
CA LEU A 337 25.62 -3.17 14.59
C LEU A 337 24.18 -3.67 14.68
N TRP A 338 23.23 -2.78 14.95
CA TRP A 338 21.81 -3.10 14.99
C TRP A 338 21.33 -3.68 13.66
N MET A 339 21.71 -3.07 12.53
CA MET A 339 21.40 -3.60 11.20
C MET A 339 22.04 -4.97 10.97
N LEU A 340 23.29 -5.18 11.37
CA LEU A 340 23.96 -6.47 11.22
C LEU A 340 23.26 -7.58 12.02
N LEU A 341 22.86 -7.32 13.27
CA LEU A 341 22.08 -8.26 14.07
C LEU A 341 20.73 -8.57 13.42
N HIS A 342 20.07 -7.55 12.87
CA HIS A 342 18.78 -7.70 12.22
C HIS A 342 18.85 -8.53 10.92
N MET A 343 19.89 -8.36 10.10
CA MET A 343 20.04 -9.06 8.81
C MET A 343 20.67 -10.43 8.92
N LEU A 344 21.70 -10.58 9.76
CA LEU A 344 22.60 -11.72 9.73
C LEU A 344 22.35 -12.70 10.89
N GLY A 345 21.50 -12.35 11.86
CA GLY A 345 21.04 -13.26 12.93
C GLY A 345 20.02 -14.31 12.50
N GLY A 346 19.97 -14.66 11.21
CA GLY A 346 18.98 -15.57 10.63
C GLY A 346 17.66 -14.86 10.29
N GLN A 347 16.51 -15.43 10.69
CA GLN A 347 15.20 -14.78 10.47
C GLN A 347 15.20 -13.39 11.13
N PRO A 348 14.72 -12.30 10.51
CA PRO A 348 14.78 -11.00 11.16
C PRO A 348 13.97 -10.94 12.47
N ALA A 349 14.59 -10.47 13.55
CA ALA A 349 13.90 -10.20 14.82
C ALA A 349 13.03 -8.96 14.70
N ARG A 350 11.93 -8.89 15.47
CA ARG A 350 11.16 -7.63 15.50
C ARG A 350 11.97 -6.52 16.12
N ALA A 351 11.67 -5.29 15.73
CA ALA A 351 12.30 -4.11 16.32
C ALA A 351 12.23 -4.09 17.86
N SER A 352 11.08 -4.44 18.43
CA SER A 352 10.88 -4.50 19.88
C SER A 352 11.64 -5.65 20.56
N GLU A 353 11.85 -6.77 19.85
CA GLU A 353 12.64 -7.91 20.35
C GLU A 353 14.14 -7.57 20.33
N LEU A 354 14.59 -6.83 19.31
CA LEU A 354 15.99 -6.46 19.15
C LEU A 354 16.39 -5.28 20.03
N ALA A 355 15.51 -4.29 20.23
CA ALA A 355 15.75 -3.14 21.09
C ALA A 355 15.86 -3.52 22.58
N GLY A 356 15.20 -4.60 23.01
CA GLY A 356 15.21 -5.08 24.39
C GLY A 356 16.29 -6.11 24.73
N LEU A 357 17.31 -6.29 23.88
CA LEU A 357 18.38 -7.26 24.16
C LEU A 357 19.23 -6.84 25.35
N ARG A 358 19.45 -7.76 26.27
CA ARG A 358 20.32 -7.59 27.44
C ARG A 358 21.64 -8.33 27.30
N THR A 359 22.70 -7.70 27.80
CA THR A 359 24.08 -8.21 27.77
C THR A 359 24.46 -8.93 29.06
N VAL A 360 23.82 -8.59 30.18
CA VAL A 360 24.03 -9.20 31.50
C VAL A 360 22.71 -9.66 32.12
N ASN A 361 22.80 -10.62 33.03
CA ASN A 361 21.65 -11.09 33.81
C ASN A 361 21.15 -10.00 34.75
N THR A 362 19.83 -9.91 34.95
CA THR A 362 19.22 -8.90 35.83
C THR A 362 18.21 -9.51 36.80
N VAL A 363 18.04 -8.88 37.97
CA VAL A 363 17.15 -9.37 39.05
C VAL A 363 15.69 -9.49 38.57
N ASN A 364 15.16 -8.43 37.96
CA ASN A 364 13.76 -8.39 37.50
C ASN A 364 13.58 -8.99 36.10
N GLY A 365 14.66 -9.02 35.32
CA GLY A 365 14.61 -9.42 33.91
C GLY A 365 14.98 -10.87 33.66
N GLY A 366 15.64 -11.53 34.60
CA GLY A 366 16.15 -12.88 34.46
C GLY A 366 17.42 -12.94 33.58
N VAL A 367 17.61 -14.09 32.92
CA VAL A 367 18.80 -14.36 32.12
C VAL A 367 18.93 -13.39 30.94
N ARG A 368 20.18 -13.01 30.63
CA ARG A 368 20.56 -12.15 29.51
C ARG A 368 20.16 -12.73 28.15
N ASN A 369 20.21 -11.90 27.11
CA ASN A 369 19.85 -12.32 25.76
C ASN A 369 21.06 -12.67 24.90
N ILE A 370 22.23 -12.05 25.12
CA ILE A 370 23.44 -12.34 24.36
C ILE A 370 24.21 -13.51 25.00
N MET A 371 24.48 -14.56 24.23
CA MET A 371 25.16 -15.78 24.70
C MET A 371 26.12 -16.33 23.65
N VAL A 372 27.11 -17.10 24.07
CA VAL A 372 27.98 -17.89 23.18
C VAL A 372 27.55 -19.34 23.25
N HIS A 373 27.05 -19.89 22.14
CA HIS A 373 26.61 -21.27 22.03
C HIS A 373 27.35 -21.95 20.89
N ASP A 374 27.98 -23.10 21.17
CA ASP A 374 28.78 -23.86 20.19
C ASP A 374 29.87 -22.99 19.52
N LYS A 375 30.59 -22.22 20.35
CA LYS A 375 31.65 -21.27 19.93
C LYS A 375 31.19 -20.24 18.89
N MET A 376 29.88 -19.99 18.81
CA MET A 376 29.28 -18.92 18.01
C MET A 376 28.53 -17.96 18.91
N LEU A 377 28.62 -16.67 18.61
CA LEU A 377 27.80 -15.67 19.30
C LEU A 377 26.35 -15.79 18.81
N CYS A 378 25.41 -15.81 19.74
CA CYS A 378 23.98 -15.84 19.45
C CYS A 378 23.22 -14.89 20.37
N PHE A 379 22.00 -14.54 19.97
CA PHE A 379 21.08 -13.83 20.84
C PHE A 379 19.72 -14.52 20.90
N ILE A 380 19.16 -14.58 22.10
CA ILE A 380 17.92 -15.29 22.40
C ILE A 380 16.81 -14.29 22.62
N THR A 381 15.75 -14.43 21.84
CA THR A 381 14.54 -13.61 21.95
C THR A 381 13.35 -14.49 22.29
N ALA A 382 12.53 -14.06 23.24
CA ALA A 382 11.26 -14.72 23.56
C ALA A 382 10.12 -14.02 22.80
N TYR A 383 9.58 -14.73 21.81
CA TYR A 383 8.53 -14.21 20.93
C TYR A 383 7.14 -14.39 21.55
N HIS A 384 6.37 -13.30 21.66
CA HIS A 384 5.09 -13.25 22.38
C HIS A 384 3.84 -13.02 21.50
N LYS A 385 3.96 -12.80 20.19
CA LYS A 385 2.80 -12.46 19.31
C LYS A 385 1.84 -13.63 19.04
N GLY A 386 2.09 -14.78 19.65
CA GLY A 386 1.13 -15.89 19.77
C GLY A 386 0.76 -16.20 21.21
N TYR A 387 1.44 -15.64 22.22
CA TYR A 387 1.29 -16.05 23.63
C TYR A 387 -0.14 -15.93 24.14
N ARG A 388 -0.83 -14.84 23.81
CA ARG A 388 -2.26 -14.67 24.16
C ARG A 388 -3.16 -15.75 23.52
N THR A 389 -2.72 -16.31 22.40
CA THR A 389 -3.42 -17.36 21.63
C THR A 389 -2.92 -18.78 21.92
N THR A 390 -1.68 -18.97 22.39
CA THR A 390 -1.02 -20.27 22.61
C THR A 390 -0.68 -20.56 24.07
N GLY A 391 -0.37 -19.54 24.88
CA GLY A 391 0.06 -19.66 26.28
C GLY A 391 1.53 -20.05 26.45
N GLN A 392 2.29 -20.12 25.36
CA GLN A 392 3.70 -20.50 25.36
C GLN A 392 4.55 -19.43 24.68
N ALA A 393 5.61 -18.99 25.37
CA ALA A 393 6.61 -18.10 24.79
C ALA A 393 7.49 -18.92 23.85
N LYS A 394 7.62 -18.48 22.60
CA LYS A 394 8.48 -19.18 21.64
C LYS A 394 9.89 -18.61 21.76
N VAL A 395 10.81 -19.40 22.31
CA VAL A 395 12.23 -19.05 22.39
C VAL A 395 12.87 -19.22 21.01
N ILE A 396 13.56 -18.19 20.53
CA ILE A 396 14.22 -18.19 19.22
C ILE A 396 15.70 -17.85 19.42
N HIS A 397 16.56 -18.85 19.16
CA HIS A 397 18.01 -18.69 19.12
C HIS A 397 18.42 -18.12 17.76
N ARG A 398 19.30 -17.13 17.76
CA ARG A 398 19.73 -16.40 16.56
C ARG A 398 21.24 -16.33 16.52
N TYR A 399 21.85 -17.21 15.73
CA TYR A 399 23.30 -17.32 15.60
C TYR A 399 23.83 -16.27 14.64
N LEU A 400 24.94 -15.65 15.00
CA LEU A 400 25.62 -14.63 14.19
C LEU A 400 26.80 -15.24 13.44
N PRO A 401 27.07 -14.82 12.19
CA PRO A 401 28.31 -15.16 11.50
C PRO A 401 29.53 -14.71 12.30
N ARG A 402 30.64 -15.46 12.20
CA ARG A 402 31.86 -15.21 12.98
C ARG A 402 32.32 -13.76 12.91
N GLU A 403 32.30 -13.15 11.74
CA GLU A 403 32.74 -11.78 11.52
C GLU A 403 31.87 -10.75 12.27
N VAL A 404 30.56 -10.99 12.35
CA VAL A 404 29.62 -10.14 13.10
C VAL A 404 29.76 -10.39 14.59
N GLY A 405 29.93 -11.67 14.98
CA GLY A 405 30.22 -12.05 16.35
C GLY A 405 31.46 -11.36 16.90
N GLU A 406 32.56 -11.30 16.11
CA GLU A 406 33.79 -10.59 16.48
C GLU A 406 33.53 -9.11 16.75
N LEU A 407 32.78 -8.43 15.87
CA LEU A 407 32.43 -7.01 16.04
C LEU A 407 31.61 -6.77 17.31
N ILE A 408 30.67 -7.66 17.62
CA ILE A 408 29.85 -7.53 18.83
C ILE A 408 30.66 -7.84 20.08
N ILE A 409 31.55 -8.83 20.05
CA ILE A 409 32.44 -9.11 21.18
C ILE A 409 33.34 -7.90 21.43
N TRP A 410 34.00 -7.32 20.42
CA TRP A 410 34.80 -6.10 20.62
C TRP A 410 33.95 -4.91 21.10
N TYR A 411 32.72 -4.78 20.61
CA TYR A 411 31.81 -3.77 21.10
C TYR A 411 31.49 -3.96 22.58
N LEU A 412 31.12 -5.16 23.01
CA LEU A 412 30.78 -5.48 24.40
C LEU A 412 31.99 -5.45 25.34
N TRP A 413 33.17 -5.84 24.84
CA TRP A 413 34.38 -5.99 25.63
C TRP A 413 35.16 -4.68 25.77
N LEU A 414 35.27 -3.90 24.69
CA LEU A 414 36.16 -2.73 24.65
C LEU A 414 35.35 -1.42 24.61
N ILE A 415 34.40 -1.31 23.69
CA ILE A 415 33.81 -0.02 23.33
C ILE A 415 32.68 0.40 24.29
N LEU A 416 31.77 -0.52 24.61
CA LEU A 416 30.61 -0.25 25.45
C LEU A 416 31.02 0.07 26.90
N PRO A 417 31.91 -0.71 27.57
CA PRO A 417 32.36 -0.38 28.92
C PRO A 417 33.05 0.97 28.99
N PHE A 418 33.95 1.27 28.05
CA PHE A 418 34.61 2.57 27.95
C PHE A 418 33.60 3.71 27.79
N TRP A 419 32.62 3.58 26.90
CA TRP A 419 31.63 4.63 26.69
C TRP A 419 30.74 4.85 27.92
N GLN A 420 30.35 3.77 28.60
CA GLN A 420 29.59 3.85 29.84
C GLN A 420 30.41 4.50 30.97
N GLU A 421 31.72 4.23 31.05
CA GLU A 421 32.62 4.89 31.99
C GLU A 421 32.75 6.40 31.71
N VAL A 422 32.92 6.79 30.44
CA VAL A 422 32.93 8.21 30.02
C VAL A 422 31.61 8.90 30.39
N GLN A 423 30.47 8.25 30.13
CA GLN A 423 29.14 8.76 30.50
C GLN A 423 28.98 8.86 32.02
N GLY A 424 29.43 7.85 32.78
CA GLY A 424 29.40 7.84 34.24
C GLY A 424 30.20 8.99 34.85
N ILE A 425 31.41 9.23 34.34
CA ILE A 425 32.27 10.35 34.76
C ILE A 425 31.63 11.71 34.40
N MET A 426 31.03 11.84 33.22
CA MET A 426 30.40 13.10 32.79
C MET A 426 29.09 13.40 33.51
N ASN A 427 28.30 12.36 33.78
CA ASN A 427 26.97 12.47 34.35
C ASN A 427 26.97 12.25 35.87
N GLU A 428 28.11 11.97 36.51
CA GLU A 428 28.17 11.64 37.95
C GLU A 428 27.23 10.48 38.30
N ALA A 429 27.23 9.45 37.47
CA ALA A 429 26.37 8.27 37.59
C ALA A 429 27.20 7.01 37.82
N SER A 430 26.71 6.13 38.70
CA SER A 430 27.40 4.90 39.13
C SER A 430 26.82 3.61 38.51
N GLY A 431 25.71 3.70 37.79
CA GLY A 431 25.00 2.55 37.21
C GLY A 431 25.34 2.27 35.75
N TYR A 432 25.58 1.01 35.41
CA TYR A 432 25.77 0.54 34.03
C TYR A 432 24.48 -0.08 33.48
N SER A 433 24.06 0.30 32.28
CA SER A 433 22.86 -0.31 31.69
C SER A 433 23.11 -1.76 31.28
N ALA A 434 22.14 -2.62 31.62
CA ALA A 434 22.12 -4.02 31.21
C ALA A 434 21.66 -4.23 29.75
N PHE A 435 21.17 -3.18 29.09
CA PHE A 435 20.66 -3.25 27.72
C PHE A 435 21.74 -2.94 26.69
N LEU A 436 21.74 -3.72 25.61
CA LEU A 436 22.63 -3.53 24.46
C LEU A 436 22.43 -2.16 23.78
N TRP A 437 21.24 -1.56 23.94
CA TRP A 437 20.85 -0.33 23.25
C TRP A 437 20.32 0.78 24.17
N ALA A 438 20.89 0.96 25.36
CA ALA A 438 20.55 2.09 26.24
C ALA A 438 20.88 3.45 25.60
N ASP A 439 20.03 4.48 25.76
CA ASP A 439 20.30 5.81 25.18
C ASP A 439 21.47 6.51 25.87
N ASP A 440 21.37 6.85 27.16
CA ASP A 440 22.44 7.40 27.98
C ASP A 440 22.24 6.95 29.44
N ILE A 441 23.34 6.79 30.20
CA ILE A 441 23.25 6.60 31.66
C ILE A 441 22.81 7.94 32.27
N THR A 442 21.65 7.95 32.92
CA THR A 442 21.06 9.14 33.56
C THR A 442 21.67 9.39 34.94
N ARG A 443 21.64 10.65 35.41
CA ARG A 443 22.06 11.01 36.76
C ARG A 443 21.27 10.24 37.80
N GLN A 444 21.92 9.84 38.89
CA GLN A 444 21.25 9.12 39.99
C GLN A 444 20.10 9.94 40.60
N ARG A 445 20.20 11.28 40.60
CA ARG A 445 19.13 12.21 41.02
C ARG A 445 17.87 12.18 40.14
N ASP A 446 18.01 11.87 38.85
CA ASP A 446 16.86 11.87 37.92
C ASP A 446 15.95 10.65 38.14
N SER A 447 16.42 9.61 38.85
CA SER A 447 15.61 8.45 39.21
C SER A 447 14.64 8.74 40.37
N GLU A 448 15.01 9.62 41.29
CA GLU A 448 14.10 10.15 42.31
C GLU A 448 13.13 11.17 41.70
N GLU A 449 13.59 12.03 40.78
CA GLU A 449 12.72 12.98 40.07
C GLU A 449 11.77 12.31 39.07
N SER A 450 12.13 11.17 38.46
CA SER A 450 11.23 10.38 37.60
C SER A 450 10.07 9.76 38.39
N SER A 451 10.30 9.42 39.67
CA SER A 451 9.22 9.03 40.58
C SER A 451 8.39 10.22 41.09
N ALA A 452 8.96 11.44 41.08
CA ALA A 452 8.29 12.68 41.48
C ALA A 452 7.53 13.40 40.34
N ALA A 453 7.87 13.12 39.07
CA ALA A 453 7.16 13.68 37.91
C ALA A 453 5.81 12.99 37.63
N ALA A 454 5.46 11.94 38.39
CA ALA A 454 4.16 11.26 38.36
C ALA A 454 3.15 11.80 39.39
N GLY A 455 3.46 12.87 40.13
CA GLY A 455 2.52 13.42 41.10
C GLY A 455 2.91 14.78 41.67
N LEU A 456 2.75 15.86 40.89
CA LEU A 456 2.62 17.23 41.39
C LEU A 456 1.81 18.09 40.39
N GLU A 457 0.50 17.86 40.32
CA GLU A 457 -0.48 18.95 40.32
C GLU A 457 -1.45 18.66 41.47
N GLU A 458 -1.08 19.04 42.68
CA GLU A 458 -2.05 19.46 43.69
C GLU A 458 -1.34 20.33 44.73
N GLN A 459 -1.86 21.56 44.90
CA GLN A 459 -1.61 22.38 46.07
C GLN A 459 -2.96 22.66 46.75
N SER A 460 -2.93 22.49 48.08
CA SER A 460 -3.94 22.79 49.11
C SER A 460 -5.13 21.82 49.18
N ASP A 461 -5.48 21.20 50.33
CA ASP A 461 -5.19 21.55 51.72
C ASP A 461 -5.38 20.33 52.64
N ASN A 462 -4.75 20.38 53.82
CA ASN A 462 -4.74 19.38 54.90
C ASN A 462 -6.15 18.95 55.39
N THR A 463 -6.35 17.65 55.73
CA THR A 463 -6.49 17.16 57.14
C THR A 463 -6.81 15.65 57.26
N MET A 464 -6.08 15.01 58.18
CA MET A 464 -6.40 13.85 59.05
C MET A 464 -6.68 12.45 58.47
N ASP A 465 -5.62 11.62 58.49
CA ASP A 465 -5.45 10.44 59.36
C ASP A 465 -6.69 9.61 59.77
N ILE A 466 -6.75 8.32 59.40
CA ILE A 466 -6.70 7.14 60.29
C ILE A 466 -6.39 5.88 59.44
N GLY A 467 -5.21 5.29 59.69
CA GLY A 467 -5.09 3.91 60.20
C GLY A 467 -5.30 2.70 59.28
N ASP A 468 -4.15 2.15 58.87
CA ASP A 468 -3.61 0.84 59.30
C ASP A 468 -4.11 -0.48 58.68
N GLY A 469 -3.15 -1.39 58.47
CA GLY A 469 -3.40 -2.75 57.95
C GLY A 469 -2.18 -3.50 57.44
N ASN A 470 -1.06 -3.38 58.15
CA ASN A 470 0.23 -4.04 57.97
C ASN A 470 0.15 -5.58 57.91
N ASN A 471 1.08 -6.24 57.21
CA ASN A 471 1.69 -7.46 57.74
C ASN A 471 3.13 -7.64 57.23
N HIS A 472 4.04 -7.08 58.03
CA HIS A 472 5.46 -7.38 58.14
C HIS A 472 5.69 -8.60 59.05
N ILE A 473 6.74 -9.39 58.77
CA ILE A 473 7.65 -10.00 59.76
C ILE A 473 9.04 -10.03 59.06
N THR A 474 10.12 -9.26 59.34
CA THR A 474 10.94 -8.93 60.56
C THR A 474 11.74 -10.15 61.08
N ASN A 475 13.04 -10.12 61.47
CA ASN A 475 14.02 -9.08 61.80
C ASN A 475 15.48 -9.65 61.91
N ALA A 476 16.46 -8.72 61.87
CA ALA A 476 17.70 -8.61 62.69
C ALA A 476 18.82 -9.68 62.59
N ASP A 477 20.14 -9.41 62.77
CA ASP A 477 21.01 -8.23 62.97
C ASP A 477 22.47 -8.72 62.76
N GLU A 478 23.40 -7.83 62.38
CA GLU A 478 24.81 -7.72 62.85
C GLU A 478 25.78 -7.15 61.78
N ALA A 479 26.77 -6.42 62.29
CA ALA A 479 27.51 -5.35 61.64
C ALA A 479 28.73 -5.79 60.82
N GLY A 480 29.04 -4.97 59.80
CA GLY A 480 30.40 -4.65 59.33
C GLY A 480 31.01 -5.60 58.30
N ASP A 481 31.05 -5.17 57.04
CA ASP A 481 32.32 -5.06 56.30
C ASP A 481 32.13 -4.27 54.99
N GLU A 482 33.19 -3.61 54.54
CA GLU A 482 33.26 -2.88 53.27
C GLU A 482 32.98 -3.80 52.08
N SER A 483 31.76 -3.75 51.55
CA SER A 483 31.48 -4.13 50.17
C SER A 483 30.27 -3.34 49.69
N THR A 484 30.45 -2.57 48.61
CA THR A 484 29.36 -1.92 47.89
C THR A 484 28.43 -3.00 47.32
N SER A 485 27.43 -3.37 48.12
CA SER A 485 26.45 -4.40 47.78
C SER A 485 25.58 -3.95 46.61
N VAL A 486 25.24 -4.94 45.77
CA VAL A 486 24.46 -4.89 44.52
C VAL A 486 22.96 -4.58 44.78
N GLY A 487 22.65 -3.84 45.85
CA GLY A 487 21.30 -3.70 46.40
C GLY A 487 20.43 -2.59 45.82
N ASP A 488 20.99 -1.62 45.11
CA ASP A 488 20.27 -0.37 44.80
C ASP A 488 20.15 -0.10 43.29
N TRP A 489 19.63 -1.09 42.56
CA TRP A 489 19.39 -1.00 41.12
C TRP A 489 17.89 -0.90 40.80
N THR A 490 17.38 0.31 40.61
CA THR A 490 15.99 0.59 40.20
C THR A 490 15.87 0.74 38.68
N TRP A 491 15.88 -0.39 37.97
CA TRP A 491 15.89 -0.47 36.49
C TRP A 491 14.61 -0.05 35.74
N LYS A 492 13.56 0.41 36.44
CA LYS A 492 12.24 0.61 35.82
C LYS A 492 12.18 1.78 34.82
N ASP A 493 13.16 2.69 34.87
CA ASP A 493 13.12 3.97 34.15
C ASP A 493 14.20 4.14 33.07
N GLU A 494 14.97 3.09 32.73
CA GLU A 494 16.01 3.19 31.69
C GLU A 494 15.40 3.41 30.28
N ARG A 495 15.72 4.55 29.66
CA ARG A 495 15.33 4.85 28.28
C ARG A 495 16.11 3.97 27.30
N THR A 496 15.41 3.00 26.71
CA THR A 496 15.92 2.16 25.62
C THR A 496 15.53 2.72 24.24
N TRP A 497 16.23 2.28 23.20
CA TRP A 497 15.89 2.64 21.82
C TRP A 497 14.41 2.39 21.48
N THR A 498 13.72 3.46 21.10
CA THR A 498 12.31 3.37 20.71
C THR A 498 12.10 2.59 19.41
N THR A 499 10.91 2.00 19.25
CA THR A 499 10.53 1.31 18.00
C THR A 499 10.54 2.24 16.77
N ASP A 500 10.32 3.54 16.97
CA ASP A 500 10.38 4.53 15.89
C ASP A 500 11.82 4.85 15.48
N ARG A 501 12.75 4.87 16.44
CA ARG A 501 14.19 4.97 16.15
C ARG A 501 14.65 3.77 15.33
N ALA A 502 14.29 2.55 15.74
CA ALA A 502 14.56 1.34 14.97
C ALA A 502 13.92 1.38 13.57
N ARG A 503 12.70 1.92 13.43
CA ARG A 503 12.04 2.12 12.12
C ARG A 503 12.83 3.06 11.21
N ARG A 504 13.38 4.16 11.73
CA ARG A 504 14.21 5.10 10.97
C ARG A 504 15.52 4.46 10.50
N ILE A 505 16.17 3.66 11.35
CA ILE A 505 17.36 2.88 10.97
C ILE A 505 17.00 1.88 9.86
N MET A 506 15.83 1.22 9.97
CA MET A 506 15.28 0.33 8.95
C MET A 506 14.73 1.06 7.71
N GLN A 507 14.93 2.36 7.50
CA GLN A 507 14.63 3.00 6.20
C GLN A 507 15.85 2.87 5.27
N TRP A 508 16.11 1.62 4.87
CA TRP A 508 17.26 1.02 4.18
C TRP A 508 17.87 1.76 2.97
N HIS A 509 17.22 2.77 2.40
CA HIS A 509 17.63 3.37 1.14
C HIS A 509 18.98 4.13 1.24
N ARG A 510 19.30 4.72 2.40
CA ARG A 510 20.56 5.45 2.61
C ARG A 510 21.79 4.54 2.71
N PHE A 511 21.67 3.38 3.36
CA PHE A 511 22.80 2.48 3.62
C PHE A 511 23.35 1.81 2.35
N LEU A 512 22.46 1.42 1.42
CA LEU A 512 22.83 0.76 0.16
C LEU A 512 23.12 1.75 -0.98
N GLY A 513 23.17 3.06 -0.69
CA GLY A 513 23.41 4.08 -1.71
C GLY A 513 22.27 4.22 -2.72
N PHE A 514 21.06 3.73 -2.41
CA PHE A 514 19.89 3.95 -3.26
C PHE A 514 19.46 5.41 -3.14
N GLY A 515 19.85 6.22 -4.12
CA GLY A 515 19.58 7.65 -4.16
C GLY A 515 18.09 7.99 -4.01
N ALA A 516 17.67 8.25 -2.77
CA ALA A 516 16.59 9.17 -2.48
C ALA A 516 17.27 10.45 -2.00
N LYS A 517 17.25 11.50 -2.83
CA LYS A 517 17.43 12.86 -2.32
C LYS A 517 16.22 13.11 -1.42
N ASP A 518 16.42 13.11 -0.11
CA ASP A 518 15.38 13.54 0.80
C ASP A 518 15.11 15.02 0.52
N SER A 519 13.90 15.32 0.02
CA SER A 519 13.34 16.65 0.19
C SER A 519 13.15 16.83 1.70
N GLU A 520 13.89 17.77 2.29
CA GLU A 520 13.53 18.33 3.58
C GLU A 520 12.14 18.97 3.46
N SER A 521 11.09 18.20 3.77
CA SER A 521 9.77 18.75 4.01
C SER A 521 9.46 18.55 5.48
N LYS A 522 9.52 19.68 6.20
CA LYS A 522 9.02 19.86 7.56
C LYS A 522 7.68 19.14 7.74
N TRP A 523 7.63 18.32 8.79
CA TRP A 523 6.43 17.64 9.24
C TRP A 523 5.42 18.68 9.72
N GLY A 524 4.31 18.80 9.02
CA GLY A 524 3.23 19.72 9.40
C GLY A 524 2.08 19.69 8.40
N SER A 525 0.93 19.20 8.89
CA SER A 525 -0.42 19.38 8.34
C SER A 525 -0.94 18.40 7.28
N ALA A 526 -2.03 17.75 7.68
CA ALA A 526 -3.21 17.36 6.92
C ALA A 526 -3.08 16.48 5.65
N GLY A 527 -3.51 15.22 5.81
CA GLY A 527 -4.43 14.59 4.87
C GLY A 527 -3.92 14.31 3.45
N CYS A 528 -3.05 13.32 3.27
CA CYS A 528 -2.92 12.65 1.98
C CYS A 528 -2.99 11.13 2.17
N LYS A 529 -4.18 10.56 1.91
CA LYS A 529 -4.42 9.12 1.90
C LYS A 529 -3.57 8.48 0.81
N ARG A 530 -2.60 7.67 1.21
CA ARG A 530 -1.78 6.84 0.33
C ARG A 530 -2.66 5.75 -0.28
N LYS A 531 -2.87 5.79 -1.60
CA LYS A 531 -3.63 4.78 -2.37
C LYS A 531 -2.98 3.39 -2.18
N LYS A 532 -3.81 2.41 -1.82
CA LYS A 532 -3.45 1.01 -1.55
C LYS A 532 -3.43 0.25 -2.88
N THR A 533 -2.31 -0.34 -3.26
CA THR A 533 -2.20 -1.20 -4.46
C THR A 533 -2.67 -2.63 -4.14
N GLU A 534 -3.46 -3.24 -5.02
CA GLU A 534 -4.27 -4.43 -4.77
C GLU A 534 -3.52 -5.77 -4.95
N ALA A 535 -3.65 -6.62 -3.94
CA ALA A 535 -3.70 -8.10 -3.88
C ALA A 535 -3.41 -9.01 -5.10
N TYR A 536 -3.87 -8.64 -6.30
CA TYR A 536 -3.99 -9.55 -7.45
C TYR A 536 -2.83 -9.44 -8.45
N GLU A 537 -1.87 -8.52 -8.23
CA GLU A 537 -0.79 -8.25 -9.18
C GLU A 537 0.30 -9.35 -9.24
N GLY A 538 0.55 -10.12 -8.18
CA GLY A 538 1.71 -11.03 -8.09
C GLY A 538 1.75 -12.13 -9.17
N PRO A 539 0.78 -13.05 -9.21
CA PRO A 539 0.72 -14.11 -10.23
C PRO A 539 0.53 -13.57 -11.66
N ARG A 540 -0.19 -12.45 -11.79
CA ARG A 540 -0.37 -11.72 -13.08
C ARG A 540 0.96 -11.18 -13.59
N MET A 541 1.76 -10.59 -12.71
CA MET A 541 3.08 -10.06 -13.00
C MET A 541 4.06 -11.18 -13.33
N GLU A 542 4.04 -12.29 -12.59
CA GLU A 542 4.96 -13.42 -12.81
C GLU A 542 4.75 -14.07 -14.18
N ALA A 543 3.51 -14.39 -14.57
CA ALA A 543 3.19 -14.96 -15.87
C ALA A 543 3.63 -14.05 -17.03
N ARG A 544 3.45 -12.74 -16.85
CA ARG A 544 3.85 -11.71 -17.80
C ARG A 544 5.36 -11.51 -17.87
N LEU A 545 6.05 -11.53 -16.74
CA LEU A 545 7.52 -11.46 -16.66
C LEU A 545 8.16 -12.67 -17.34
N ARG A 546 7.61 -13.88 -17.18
CA ARG A 546 8.07 -15.07 -17.89
C ARG A 546 7.93 -14.91 -19.41
N ARG A 547 6.82 -14.36 -19.90
CA ARG A 547 6.62 -14.07 -21.33
C ARG A 547 7.58 -12.98 -21.84
N PHE A 548 7.83 -11.94 -21.06
CA PHE A 548 8.83 -10.91 -21.40
C PHE A 548 10.26 -11.46 -21.41
N GLU A 549 10.60 -12.36 -20.48
CA GLU A 549 11.89 -13.04 -20.45
C GLU A 549 12.07 -13.97 -21.67
N LYS A 550 11.00 -14.67 -22.07
CA LYS A 550 10.97 -15.46 -23.32
C LYS A 550 11.26 -14.58 -24.53
N LEU A 551 10.57 -13.45 -24.66
CA LEU A 551 10.79 -12.45 -25.71
C LEU A 551 12.23 -11.92 -25.75
N ARG A 552 12.84 -11.67 -24.58
CA ARG A 552 14.21 -11.16 -24.49
C ARG A 552 15.29 -12.15 -24.90
N ARG A 553 15.03 -13.45 -24.77
CA ARG A 553 15.97 -14.52 -25.14
C ARG A 553 15.90 -14.89 -26.62
N MET A 554 14.85 -14.48 -27.31
CA MET A 554 14.64 -14.80 -28.72
C MET A 554 15.52 -13.94 -29.63
N ASP A 555 15.98 -14.55 -30.72
CA ASP A 555 16.55 -13.82 -31.85
C ASP A 555 15.44 -13.07 -32.59
N LEU A 556 15.30 -11.78 -32.30
CA LEU A 556 14.25 -10.94 -32.87
C LEU A 556 14.35 -10.78 -34.39
N GLU A 557 15.56 -10.86 -34.97
CA GLU A 557 15.75 -10.76 -36.42
C GLU A 557 15.34 -12.06 -37.11
N GLY A 558 15.75 -13.21 -36.57
CA GLY A 558 15.28 -14.52 -37.03
C GLY A 558 13.75 -14.67 -36.94
N GLN A 559 13.15 -14.23 -35.83
CA GLN A 559 11.69 -14.26 -35.66
C GLN A 559 10.97 -13.31 -36.63
N LEU A 560 11.56 -12.15 -36.96
CA LEU A 560 11.00 -11.24 -37.97
C LEU A 560 10.98 -11.88 -39.36
N ARG A 561 12.07 -12.54 -39.76
CA ARG A 561 12.14 -13.28 -41.04
C ARG A 561 11.12 -14.40 -41.09
N GLN A 562 11.00 -15.16 -40.00
CA GLN A 562 10.01 -16.23 -39.89
C GLN A 562 8.56 -15.73 -39.96
N MET A 563 8.24 -14.64 -39.25
CA MET A 563 6.89 -14.04 -39.25
C MET A 563 6.51 -13.46 -40.62
N THR A 564 7.48 -12.92 -41.36
CA THR A 564 7.24 -12.29 -42.67
C THR A 564 7.33 -13.28 -43.83
N GLY A 565 8.00 -14.41 -43.65
CA GLY A 565 8.28 -15.38 -44.71
C GLY A 565 9.33 -14.90 -45.72
N ASP A 566 10.17 -13.93 -45.34
CA ASP A 566 11.18 -13.31 -46.19
C ASP A 566 12.54 -13.30 -45.47
N ASP A 567 13.49 -14.06 -46.00
CA ASP A 567 14.85 -14.19 -45.43
C ASP A 567 15.66 -12.90 -45.53
N SER A 568 15.27 -11.98 -46.41
CA SER A 568 15.89 -10.65 -46.55
C SER A 568 15.29 -9.60 -45.60
N ALA A 569 14.24 -9.96 -44.85
CA ALA A 569 13.57 -9.04 -43.95
C ALA A 569 14.52 -8.56 -42.83
N GLY A 570 14.49 -7.25 -42.59
CA GLY A 570 15.24 -6.57 -41.54
C GLY A 570 14.44 -5.41 -40.95
N PHE A 571 14.82 -5.00 -39.73
CA PHE A 571 14.19 -3.86 -39.06
C PHE A 571 14.46 -2.55 -39.82
N ARG A 572 13.43 -1.72 -39.90
CA ARG A 572 13.45 -0.41 -40.56
C ARG A 572 13.30 0.70 -39.51
N GLY A 573 13.99 1.83 -39.72
CA GLY A 573 13.87 2.99 -38.84
C GLY A 573 14.16 2.64 -37.39
N ASN A 574 13.24 2.99 -36.49
CA ASN A 574 13.34 2.75 -35.05
C ASN A 574 12.62 1.47 -34.57
N GLN A 575 12.29 0.54 -35.48
CA GLN A 575 11.55 -0.68 -35.13
C GLN A 575 12.33 -1.56 -34.15
N ARG A 576 13.64 -1.72 -34.35
CA ARG A 576 14.46 -2.62 -33.51
C ARG A 576 14.50 -2.11 -32.08
N GLU A 577 14.75 -0.82 -31.90
CA GLU A 577 14.81 -0.15 -30.61
C GLU A 577 13.46 -0.22 -29.88
N ALA A 578 12.37 0.03 -30.61
CA ALA A 578 11.02 -0.09 -30.08
C ALA A 578 10.72 -1.53 -29.63
N VAL A 579 10.96 -2.54 -30.47
CA VAL A 579 10.71 -3.96 -30.14
C VAL A 579 11.58 -4.42 -28.97
N VAL A 580 12.87 -4.03 -28.92
CA VAL A 580 13.76 -4.34 -27.80
C VAL A 580 13.28 -3.70 -26.49
N ALA A 581 12.82 -2.45 -26.55
CA ALA A 581 12.24 -1.78 -25.39
C ALA A 581 10.95 -2.47 -24.92
N ILE A 582 10.11 -2.89 -25.87
CA ILE A 582 8.87 -3.64 -25.64
C ILE A 582 9.16 -5.00 -24.99
N ALA A 583 10.11 -5.77 -25.52
CA ALA A 583 10.57 -7.05 -24.95
C ALA A 583 11.18 -6.88 -23.55
N SER A 584 11.86 -5.75 -23.32
CA SER A 584 12.46 -5.41 -22.02
C SER A 584 11.44 -4.91 -20.99
N GLY A 585 10.16 -4.80 -21.35
CA GLY A 585 9.09 -4.38 -20.44
C GLY A 585 9.02 -2.88 -20.17
N HIS A 586 9.67 -2.03 -20.99
CA HIS A 586 9.56 -0.58 -20.83
C HIS A 586 8.13 -0.10 -21.04
N THR A 587 7.68 0.86 -20.23
CA THR A 587 6.35 1.45 -20.33
C THR A 587 6.33 2.82 -19.66
N PRO A 588 5.62 3.83 -20.21
CA PRO A 588 4.97 3.84 -21.52
C PRO A 588 5.97 4.08 -22.67
N ILE A 589 5.66 3.57 -23.86
CA ILE A 589 6.46 3.75 -25.09
C ILE A 589 5.66 4.59 -26.08
N VAL A 590 6.31 5.56 -26.74
CA VAL A 590 5.73 6.31 -27.86
C VAL A 590 6.65 6.14 -29.07
N GLN A 591 6.11 5.57 -30.15
CA GLN A 591 6.83 5.38 -31.40
C GLN A 591 6.22 6.22 -32.51
N VAL A 592 7.03 7.15 -33.03
CA VAL A 592 6.71 8.00 -34.17
C VAL A 592 7.52 7.55 -35.39
N MET A 593 6.81 7.10 -36.42
CA MET A 593 7.40 6.65 -37.69
C MET A 593 6.43 6.89 -38.85
N GLY A 594 6.97 7.22 -40.02
CA GLY A 594 6.19 7.52 -41.23
C GLY A 594 5.13 6.46 -41.57
N THR A 595 4.06 6.87 -42.25
CA THR A 595 3.05 5.94 -42.78
C THR A 595 3.72 4.95 -43.73
N GLY A 596 3.35 3.66 -43.65
CA GLY A 596 4.03 2.57 -44.38
C GLY A 596 5.40 2.15 -43.81
N GLY A 597 5.91 2.81 -42.77
CA GLY A 597 7.20 2.45 -42.13
C GLY A 597 7.19 1.11 -41.38
N GLY A 598 6.04 0.42 -41.30
CA GLY A 598 5.90 -0.87 -40.63
C GLY A 598 5.72 -0.78 -39.11
N LYS A 599 5.02 0.25 -38.59
CA LYS A 599 4.75 0.40 -37.14
C LYS A 599 4.11 -0.85 -36.51
N SER A 600 3.33 -1.60 -37.28
CA SER A 600 2.65 -2.80 -36.79
C SER A 600 3.60 -3.91 -36.33
N VAL A 601 4.86 -3.95 -36.82
CA VAL A 601 5.88 -4.91 -36.36
C VAL A 601 6.09 -4.81 -34.85
N SER A 602 5.99 -3.60 -34.29
CA SER A 602 6.19 -3.34 -32.86
C SER A 602 5.22 -4.09 -31.94
N PHE A 603 4.06 -4.53 -32.44
CA PHE A 603 3.14 -5.37 -31.67
C PHE A 603 2.88 -6.75 -32.27
N MET A 604 3.00 -6.91 -33.59
CA MET A 604 2.84 -8.20 -34.24
C MET A 604 3.99 -9.16 -33.91
N LEU A 605 5.24 -8.68 -33.95
CA LEU A 605 6.39 -9.53 -33.66
C LEU A 605 6.39 -10.04 -32.20
N PRO A 606 6.12 -9.20 -31.18
CA PRO A 606 5.94 -9.72 -29.82
C PRO A 606 4.79 -10.72 -29.66
N ALA A 607 3.66 -10.52 -30.35
CA ALA A 607 2.53 -11.45 -30.29
C ALA A 607 2.82 -12.78 -30.99
N PHE A 608 3.58 -12.76 -32.10
CA PHE A 608 4.06 -13.96 -32.78
C PHE A 608 4.98 -14.79 -31.88
N CYS A 609 5.93 -14.13 -31.21
CA CYS A 609 6.89 -14.76 -30.31
C CYS A 609 6.26 -15.30 -29.02
N SER A 610 5.16 -14.72 -28.55
CA SER A 610 4.48 -15.08 -27.29
C SER A 610 2.96 -15.19 -27.48
N PRO A 611 2.48 -16.27 -28.13
CA PRO A 611 1.07 -16.42 -28.50
C PRO A 611 0.14 -16.62 -27.29
N ASP A 612 0.69 -17.06 -26.15
CA ASP A 612 -0.03 -17.25 -24.89
C ASP A 612 -0.43 -15.92 -24.21
N GLY A 613 0.18 -14.81 -24.65
CA GLY A 613 -0.11 -13.46 -24.20
C GLY A 613 -1.07 -12.74 -25.13
N VAL A 614 -1.95 -11.91 -24.56
CA VAL A 614 -2.92 -11.10 -25.29
C VAL A 614 -2.45 -9.67 -25.39
N THR A 615 -2.41 -9.16 -26.61
CA THR A 615 -2.16 -7.77 -26.95
C THR A 615 -3.45 -7.11 -27.41
N VAL A 616 -3.91 -6.08 -26.69
CA VAL A 616 -5.07 -5.29 -27.11
C VAL A 616 -4.58 -4.17 -28.01
N VAL A 617 -5.17 -4.03 -29.19
CA VAL A 617 -4.85 -2.98 -30.16
C VAL A 617 -6.07 -2.09 -30.35
N VAL A 618 -6.00 -0.89 -29.78
CA VAL A 618 -6.99 0.17 -29.97
C VAL A 618 -6.64 0.89 -31.26
N THR A 619 -7.53 0.86 -32.25
CA THR A 619 -7.33 1.54 -33.53
C THR A 619 -8.60 2.31 -33.95
N PRO A 620 -8.49 3.59 -34.34
CA PRO A 620 -9.63 4.49 -34.50
C PRO A 620 -10.49 4.22 -35.75
N LEU A 621 -9.99 3.45 -36.72
CA LEU A 621 -10.62 3.27 -38.03
C LEU A 621 -11.09 1.82 -38.24
N VAL A 622 -12.37 1.66 -38.59
CA VAL A 622 -12.99 0.34 -38.82
C VAL A 622 -12.32 -0.43 -39.95
N ALA A 623 -11.99 0.24 -41.06
CA ALA A 623 -11.31 -0.37 -42.21
C ALA A 623 -9.89 -0.87 -41.87
N LEU A 624 -9.19 -0.16 -40.97
CA LEU A 624 -7.84 -0.52 -40.53
C LEU A 624 -7.84 -1.79 -39.65
N ARG A 625 -8.91 -2.02 -38.87
CA ARG A 625 -9.07 -3.26 -38.08
C ARG A 625 -9.09 -4.50 -38.98
N THR A 626 -9.87 -4.47 -40.05
CA THR A 626 -10.01 -5.63 -40.95
C THR A 626 -8.70 -5.94 -41.66
N ASP A 627 -7.97 -4.92 -42.11
CA ASP A 627 -6.65 -5.11 -42.73
C ASP A 627 -5.62 -5.64 -41.72
N LEU A 628 -5.59 -5.11 -40.50
CA LEU A 628 -4.73 -5.61 -39.42
C LEU A 628 -5.03 -7.07 -39.06
N HIS A 629 -6.31 -7.44 -38.96
CA HIS A 629 -6.74 -8.80 -38.73
C HIS A 629 -6.21 -9.75 -39.83
N ARG A 630 -6.40 -9.38 -41.09
CA ARG A 630 -5.89 -10.14 -42.25
C ARG A 630 -4.37 -10.31 -42.21
N ARG A 631 -3.62 -9.25 -41.87
CA ARG A 631 -2.15 -9.31 -41.73
C ARG A 631 -1.71 -10.23 -40.60
N CYS A 632 -2.39 -10.20 -39.46
CA CYS A 632 -2.12 -11.10 -38.34
C CYS A 632 -2.35 -12.56 -38.75
N VAL A 633 -3.48 -12.87 -39.39
CA VAL A 633 -3.80 -14.22 -39.86
C VAL A 633 -2.77 -14.71 -40.88
N LYS A 634 -2.37 -13.86 -41.85
CA LYS A 634 -1.33 -14.20 -42.83
C LYS A 634 0.02 -14.52 -42.17
N ALA A 635 0.35 -13.83 -41.09
CA ALA A 635 1.58 -14.05 -40.30
C ALA A 635 1.46 -15.24 -39.31
N GLY A 636 0.33 -15.98 -39.31
CA GLY A 636 0.10 -17.08 -38.37
C GLY A 636 -0.25 -16.64 -36.94
N ILE A 637 -0.60 -15.38 -36.72
CA ILE A 637 -0.95 -14.82 -35.41
C ILE A 637 -2.47 -14.87 -35.23
N THR A 638 -2.93 -15.52 -34.15
CA THR A 638 -4.37 -15.51 -33.81
C THR A 638 -4.81 -14.09 -33.47
N SER A 639 -5.85 -13.62 -34.15
CA SER A 639 -6.40 -12.27 -33.92
C SER A 639 -7.92 -12.27 -34.00
N HIS A 640 -8.55 -11.38 -33.24
CA HIS A 640 -10.01 -11.25 -33.19
C HIS A 640 -10.43 -9.78 -33.17
N VAL A 641 -11.46 -9.43 -33.93
CA VAL A 641 -12.06 -8.09 -33.93
C VAL A 641 -13.17 -8.05 -32.89
N TRP A 642 -13.02 -7.19 -31.88
CA TRP A 642 -14.00 -7.03 -30.81
C TRP A 642 -15.37 -6.60 -31.34
N GLN A 643 -16.41 -7.36 -30.96
CA GLN A 643 -17.80 -7.07 -31.26
C GLN A 643 -18.59 -6.92 -29.96
N SER A 644 -19.25 -5.78 -29.79
CA SER A 644 -20.11 -5.54 -28.62
C SER A 644 -21.28 -6.53 -28.63
N ARG A 645 -21.58 -7.16 -27.48
CA ARG A 645 -22.70 -8.10 -27.25
C ARG A 645 -22.62 -9.48 -27.93
N LYS A 646 -21.45 -9.89 -28.42
CA LYS A 646 -21.21 -11.25 -28.94
C LYS A 646 -20.18 -12.00 -28.10
N ASN A 647 -20.14 -13.32 -28.23
CA ASN A 647 -19.06 -14.14 -27.67
C ASN A 647 -17.76 -13.85 -28.44
N ASN A 648 -16.88 -13.08 -27.81
CA ASN A 648 -15.57 -12.75 -28.36
C ASN A 648 -14.57 -13.88 -28.05
N GLN A 649 -13.86 -14.34 -29.08
CA GLN A 649 -12.90 -15.44 -28.95
C GLN A 649 -11.60 -14.96 -28.28
N ALA A 650 -10.92 -15.88 -27.59
CA ALA A 650 -9.57 -15.62 -27.11
C ALA A 650 -8.59 -15.68 -28.29
N ALA A 651 -7.76 -14.65 -28.43
CA ALA A 651 -6.74 -14.54 -29.48
C ALA A 651 -5.54 -13.75 -28.94
N SER A 652 -4.36 -13.96 -29.54
CA SER A 652 -3.12 -13.27 -29.17
C SER A 652 -3.20 -11.76 -29.44
N ILE A 653 -4.03 -11.34 -30.41
CA ILE A 653 -4.31 -9.92 -30.70
C ILE A 653 -5.83 -9.66 -30.68
N ILE A 654 -6.27 -8.68 -29.88
CA ILE A 654 -7.66 -8.20 -29.85
C ILE A 654 -7.73 -6.79 -30.43
N LEU A 655 -8.45 -6.62 -31.53
CA LEU A 655 -8.61 -5.34 -32.23
C LEU A 655 -9.91 -4.65 -31.77
N VAL A 656 -9.81 -3.43 -31.23
CA VAL A 656 -10.94 -2.69 -30.65
C VAL A 656 -10.95 -1.23 -31.10
N THR A 657 -12.13 -0.61 -31.19
CA THR A 657 -12.22 0.85 -31.43
C THR A 657 -12.08 1.62 -30.12
N PRO A 658 -11.63 2.88 -30.14
CA PRO A 658 -11.58 3.73 -28.96
C PRO A 658 -12.92 3.82 -28.21
N GLU A 659 -14.04 3.94 -28.94
CA GLU A 659 -15.38 4.01 -28.37
C GLU A 659 -15.77 2.72 -27.65
N SER A 660 -15.36 1.57 -28.19
CA SER A 660 -15.63 0.27 -27.57
C SER A 660 -14.73 0.03 -26.36
N ALA A 661 -13.48 0.51 -26.40
CA ALA A 661 -12.49 0.30 -25.35
C ALA A 661 -12.89 0.94 -24.00
N VAL A 662 -13.72 1.99 -24.04
CA VAL A 662 -14.20 2.67 -22.83
C VAL A 662 -15.51 2.09 -22.28
N THR A 663 -16.16 1.16 -22.99
CA THR A 663 -17.42 0.53 -22.56
C THR A 663 -17.22 -0.46 -21.42
N MET A 664 -18.23 -0.59 -20.56
CA MET A 664 -18.23 -1.55 -19.44
C MET A 664 -18.02 -3.00 -19.90
N GLY A 665 -18.69 -3.42 -20.99
CA GLY A 665 -18.54 -4.79 -21.50
C GLY A 665 -17.13 -5.12 -21.99
N PHE A 666 -16.38 -4.14 -22.49
CA PHE A 666 -14.96 -4.33 -22.81
C PHE A 666 -14.08 -4.36 -21.56
N ARG A 667 -14.37 -3.50 -20.57
CA ARG A 667 -13.68 -3.54 -19.26
C ARG A 667 -13.85 -4.90 -18.57
N ASP A 668 -15.04 -5.50 -18.62
CA ASP A 668 -15.28 -6.85 -18.10
C ASP A 668 -14.47 -7.91 -18.85
N PHE A 669 -14.30 -7.76 -20.17
CA PHE A 669 -13.45 -8.65 -20.96
C PHE A 669 -11.97 -8.51 -20.57
N ILE A 670 -11.49 -7.29 -20.36
CA ILE A 670 -10.14 -7.02 -19.84
C ILE A 670 -9.95 -7.65 -18.47
N ALA A 671 -10.89 -7.46 -17.54
CA ALA A 671 -10.83 -8.06 -16.21
C ALA A 671 -10.78 -9.60 -16.25
N ARG A 672 -11.48 -10.24 -17.21
CA ARG A 672 -11.36 -11.69 -17.43
C ARG A 672 -9.99 -12.10 -17.95
N LEU A 673 -9.39 -11.34 -18.87
CA LEU A 673 -8.04 -11.61 -19.37
C LEU A 673 -6.98 -11.42 -18.28
N GLU A 674 -7.15 -10.41 -17.43
CA GLU A 674 -6.31 -10.20 -16.25
C GLU A 674 -6.46 -11.31 -15.22
N GLY A 675 -7.68 -11.78 -14.96
CA GLY A 675 -7.97 -12.92 -14.09
C GLY A 675 -7.30 -14.21 -14.57
N ARG A 676 -7.18 -14.39 -15.89
CA ARG A 676 -6.46 -15.50 -16.54
C ARG A 676 -4.96 -15.26 -16.70
N GLN A 677 -4.44 -14.11 -16.23
CA GLN A 677 -3.02 -13.73 -16.36
C GLN A 677 -2.52 -13.69 -17.80
N ALA A 678 -3.42 -13.42 -18.75
CA ALA A 678 -3.15 -13.49 -20.18
C ALA A 678 -2.87 -12.10 -20.80
N LEU A 679 -3.32 -11.01 -20.20
CA LEU A 679 -3.14 -9.66 -20.77
C LEU A 679 -1.70 -9.15 -20.61
N ASP A 680 -1.02 -8.86 -21.72
CA ASP A 680 0.39 -8.44 -21.73
C ASP A 680 0.58 -6.94 -21.93
N ARG A 681 -0.16 -6.36 -22.88
CA ARG A 681 0.05 -4.99 -23.31
C ARG A 681 -1.14 -4.44 -24.07
N VAL A 682 -1.19 -3.11 -24.12
CA VAL A 682 -2.16 -2.34 -24.88
C VAL A 682 -1.42 -1.43 -25.86
N ILE A 683 -1.85 -1.47 -27.11
CA ILE A 683 -1.38 -0.65 -28.21
C ILE A 683 -2.44 0.38 -28.51
N VAL A 684 -2.04 1.64 -28.62
CA VAL A 684 -2.87 2.72 -29.12
C VAL A 684 -2.32 3.11 -30.48
N ASP A 685 -2.93 2.57 -31.53
CA ASP A 685 -2.60 2.89 -32.90
C ASP A 685 -3.25 4.20 -33.31
N GLU A 686 -2.56 4.98 -34.14
CA GLU A 686 -2.88 6.38 -34.44
C GLU A 686 -3.21 7.21 -33.19
N CYS A 687 -2.31 7.13 -32.19
CA CYS A 687 -2.56 7.67 -30.85
C CYS A 687 -2.82 9.19 -30.81
N HIS A 688 -2.39 9.93 -31.83
CA HIS A 688 -2.60 11.38 -31.94
C HIS A 688 -4.09 11.75 -32.01
N VAL A 689 -4.96 10.85 -32.48
CA VAL A 689 -6.41 11.05 -32.60
C VAL A 689 -7.06 11.38 -31.24
N VAL A 690 -6.43 11.01 -30.12
CA VAL A 690 -6.91 11.41 -28.78
C VAL A 690 -6.98 12.94 -28.59
N LEU A 691 -6.15 13.69 -29.33
CA LEU A 691 -6.14 15.16 -29.30
C LEU A 691 -7.31 15.78 -30.06
N GLU A 692 -7.91 15.05 -30.99
CA GLU A 692 -9.06 15.51 -31.80
C GLU A 692 -10.38 15.39 -31.04
N GLY A 693 -10.40 14.65 -29.91
CA GLY A 693 -11.59 14.43 -29.10
C GLY A 693 -12.12 15.72 -28.48
N SER A 694 -13.27 16.19 -28.95
CA SER A 694 -13.96 17.37 -28.44
C SER A 694 -15.34 17.02 -27.85
N ARG A 695 -16.08 18.00 -27.32
CA ARG A 695 -17.46 17.77 -26.86
C ARG A 695 -18.41 17.42 -28.00
N SER A 696 -18.15 17.92 -29.21
CA SER A 696 -18.97 17.72 -30.41
C SER A 696 -18.43 16.64 -31.35
N PHE A 697 -17.15 16.26 -31.23
CA PHE A 697 -16.49 15.32 -32.14
C PHE A 697 -15.82 14.17 -31.37
N ARG A 698 -16.30 12.94 -31.60
CA ARG A 698 -15.84 11.69 -30.94
C ARG A 698 -15.56 11.84 -29.42
N PRO A 699 -16.55 12.26 -28.62
CA PRO A 699 -16.35 12.64 -27.21
C PRO A 699 -15.75 11.53 -26.33
N ARG A 700 -16.02 10.27 -26.66
CA ARG A 700 -15.47 9.08 -25.96
C ARG A 700 -13.95 8.97 -26.03
N LEU A 701 -13.28 9.62 -27.00
CA LEU A 701 -11.81 9.65 -27.07
C LEU A 701 -11.18 10.30 -25.84
N ARG A 702 -11.88 11.25 -25.20
CA ARG A 702 -11.39 11.93 -23.99
C ARG A 702 -11.31 11.01 -22.77
N GLU A 703 -12.06 9.91 -22.77
CA GLU A 703 -12.07 8.90 -21.71
C GLU A 703 -10.98 7.82 -21.94
N LEU A 704 -10.41 7.74 -23.14
CA LEU A 704 -9.54 6.64 -23.55
C LEU A 704 -8.26 6.52 -22.71
N GLY A 705 -7.60 7.65 -22.43
CA GLY A 705 -6.37 7.65 -21.63
C GLY A 705 -6.58 7.13 -20.20
N GLU A 706 -7.73 7.43 -19.60
CA GLU A 706 -8.09 6.93 -18.28
C GLU A 706 -8.37 5.42 -18.32
N ALA A 707 -9.17 4.97 -19.29
CA ALA A 707 -9.50 3.55 -19.44
C ALA A 707 -8.24 2.68 -19.67
N ILE A 708 -7.30 3.15 -20.49
CA ILE A 708 -6.05 2.44 -20.76
C ILE A 708 -5.17 2.37 -19.51
N ARG A 709 -5.13 3.46 -18.72
CA ARG A 709 -4.39 3.49 -17.46
C ARG A 709 -4.93 2.48 -16.46
N GLU A 710 -6.26 2.31 -16.41
CA GLU A 710 -6.93 1.32 -15.55
C GLU A 710 -6.54 -0.12 -15.88
N PHE A 711 -6.17 -0.45 -17.13
CA PHE A 711 -5.76 -1.81 -17.52
C PHE A 711 -4.44 -2.26 -16.87
N GLY A 712 -3.64 -1.35 -16.30
CA GLY A 712 -2.43 -1.72 -15.55
C GLY A 712 -1.32 -2.44 -16.34
N VAL A 713 -1.38 -2.45 -17.68
CA VAL A 713 -0.42 -3.15 -18.55
C VAL A 713 0.49 -2.21 -19.36
N GLN A 714 1.48 -2.78 -20.05
CA GLN A 714 2.46 -2.02 -20.83
C GLN A 714 1.71 -1.28 -21.93
N THR A 715 1.88 0.03 -21.97
CA THR A 715 1.20 0.91 -22.94
C THR A 715 2.17 1.35 -24.01
N ILE A 716 1.81 1.11 -25.27
CA ILE A 716 2.60 1.47 -26.44
C ILE A 716 1.72 2.32 -27.36
N CYS A 717 2.14 3.55 -27.64
CA CYS A 717 1.43 4.49 -28.49
C CYS A 717 2.16 4.60 -29.83
N LEU A 718 1.45 4.38 -30.93
CA LEU A 718 1.99 4.39 -32.29
C LEU A 718 1.35 5.52 -33.09
N THR A 719 2.15 6.27 -33.84
CA THR A 719 1.63 7.36 -34.69
C THR A 719 2.63 7.74 -35.78
N ALA A 720 2.16 8.36 -36.86
CA ALA A 720 3.02 9.04 -37.84
C ALA A 720 3.07 10.56 -37.67
N THR A 721 2.09 11.15 -37.00
CA THR A 721 1.73 12.57 -37.17
C THR A 721 1.71 13.37 -35.87
N LEU A 722 2.24 12.82 -34.77
CA LEU A 722 2.37 13.58 -33.52
C LEU A 722 3.50 14.62 -33.64
N ALA A 723 3.15 15.91 -33.72
CA ALA A 723 4.11 17.00 -33.73
C ALA A 723 4.81 17.13 -32.37
N PRO A 724 6.10 17.54 -32.32
CA PRO A 724 6.79 17.76 -31.04
C PRO A 724 6.09 18.76 -30.11
N THR A 725 5.42 19.78 -30.68
CA THR A 725 4.64 20.78 -29.94
C THR A 725 3.44 20.20 -29.22
N ASP A 726 2.90 19.09 -29.72
CA ASP A 726 1.66 18.49 -29.21
C ASP A 726 1.93 17.38 -28.19
N GLU A 727 3.20 17.02 -27.94
CA GLU A 727 3.57 15.92 -27.04
C GLU A 727 3.07 16.13 -25.61
N ALA A 728 3.17 17.36 -25.09
CA ALA A 728 2.71 17.68 -23.74
C ALA A 728 1.18 17.51 -23.61
N ALA A 729 0.42 18.01 -24.60
CA ALA A 729 -1.03 17.83 -24.66
C ALA A 729 -1.40 16.34 -24.79
N PHE A 730 -0.66 15.60 -25.61
CA PHE A 730 -0.85 14.17 -25.81
C PHE A 730 -0.60 13.37 -24.53
N PHE A 731 0.51 13.62 -23.82
CA PHE A 731 0.81 12.97 -22.54
C PHE A 731 -0.26 13.26 -21.50
N HIS A 732 -0.77 14.49 -21.45
CA HIS A 732 -1.87 14.86 -20.57
C HIS A 732 -3.16 14.10 -20.90
N ALA A 733 -3.55 14.04 -22.18
CA ALA A 733 -4.73 13.34 -22.65
C ALA A 733 -4.68 11.83 -22.39
N MET A 734 -3.50 11.22 -22.59
CA MET A 734 -3.25 9.79 -22.38
C MET A 734 -2.90 9.42 -20.93
N ARG A 735 -2.88 10.38 -20.00
CA ARG A 735 -2.48 10.17 -18.59
C ARG A 735 -1.07 9.59 -18.43
N LEU A 736 -0.15 10.00 -19.31
CA LEU A 736 1.26 9.57 -19.29
C LEU A 736 2.13 10.58 -18.54
N GLU A 737 3.05 10.08 -17.73
CA GLU A 737 4.06 10.90 -17.05
C GLU A 737 5.26 11.10 -17.98
N ALA A 738 5.47 12.33 -18.47
CA ALA A 738 6.48 12.65 -19.49
C ALA A 738 7.88 12.10 -19.16
N PHE A 739 8.33 12.19 -17.90
CA PHE A 739 9.65 11.71 -17.46
C PHE A 739 9.84 10.18 -17.53
N ARG A 740 8.76 9.42 -17.74
CA ARG A 740 8.79 7.95 -17.87
C ARG A 740 8.64 7.47 -19.31
N VAL A 741 8.23 8.36 -20.22
CA VAL A 741 7.98 8.00 -21.62
C VAL A 741 9.27 7.65 -22.33
N SER A 742 9.34 6.46 -22.91
CA SER A 742 10.39 6.09 -23.85
C SER A 742 9.97 6.50 -25.27
N MET A 743 10.50 7.62 -25.75
CA MET A 743 10.18 8.20 -27.06
C MET A 743 11.13 7.66 -28.13
N PHE A 744 10.57 7.06 -29.19
CA PHE A 744 11.29 6.65 -30.39
C PHE A 744 10.73 7.42 -31.59
N ARG A 745 11.49 8.36 -32.15
CA ARG A 745 11.03 9.21 -33.26
C ARG A 745 11.98 9.11 -34.44
N THR A 746 11.42 8.93 -35.64
CA THR A 746 12.13 8.99 -36.92
C THR A 746 11.50 10.05 -37.82
N ALA A 747 12.24 10.49 -38.85
CA ALA A 747 11.69 11.40 -39.85
C ALA A 747 10.51 10.73 -40.58
N THR A 748 9.39 11.46 -40.68
CA THR A 748 8.16 10.99 -41.31
C THR A 748 8.05 11.42 -42.78
N THR A 749 9.01 12.21 -43.26
CA THR A 749 9.09 12.73 -44.62
C THR A 749 9.27 11.60 -45.64
N ARG A 750 8.41 11.58 -46.66
CA ARG A 750 8.49 10.63 -47.78
C ARG A 750 9.07 11.32 -49.02
N LYS A 751 10.33 11.04 -49.33
CA LYS A 751 11.04 11.64 -50.48
C LYS A 751 10.44 11.29 -51.85
N ASN A 752 9.63 10.22 -51.91
CA ASN A 752 8.92 9.79 -53.11
C ASN A 752 7.53 10.45 -53.29
N ILE A 753 7.12 11.38 -52.42
CA ILE A 753 5.86 12.13 -52.55
C ILE A 753 6.15 13.54 -53.07
N ARG A 754 5.42 13.95 -54.11
CA ARG A 754 5.36 15.34 -54.61
C ARG A 754 4.10 16.01 -54.07
N TYR A 755 4.24 17.21 -53.51
CA TYR A 755 3.12 18.04 -53.06
C TYR A 755 2.79 19.10 -54.12
N SER A 756 1.51 19.34 -54.37
CA SER A 756 1.00 20.42 -55.22
C SER A 756 -0.25 21.01 -54.58
N VAL A 757 -0.40 22.33 -54.59
CA VAL A 757 -1.54 23.05 -54.00
C VAL A 757 -2.12 23.99 -55.06
N VAL A 758 -3.44 23.94 -55.25
CA VAL A 758 -4.18 24.84 -56.15
C VAL A 758 -5.22 25.57 -55.32
N ALA A 759 -5.20 26.91 -55.39
CA ALA A 759 -6.22 27.73 -54.75
C ALA A 759 -7.54 27.61 -55.53
N ALA A 760 -8.62 27.23 -54.84
CA ALA A 760 -9.95 27.12 -55.44
C ALA A 760 -10.70 28.48 -55.49
N SER A 761 -10.27 29.47 -54.69
CA SER A 761 -10.70 30.86 -54.73
C SER A 761 -9.63 31.80 -54.17
N GLU A 762 -9.70 33.08 -54.55
CA GLU A 762 -9.00 34.17 -53.85
C GLU A 762 -9.81 34.58 -52.61
N ARG A 763 -9.16 34.78 -51.46
CA ARG A 763 -9.84 35.34 -50.28
C ARG A 763 -10.22 36.79 -50.57
N PRO A 764 -11.44 37.25 -50.29
CA PRO A 764 -11.73 38.67 -50.34
C PRO A 764 -10.93 39.38 -49.25
N SER A 765 -10.27 40.48 -49.62
CA SER A 765 -9.68 41.44 -48.68
C SER A 765 -10.78 42.03 -47.81
N VAL A 766 -10.70 41.80 -46.49
CA VAL A 766 -11.65 42.34 -45.52
C VAL A 766 -11.35 43.82 -45.31
N GLU A 767 -12.00 44.69 -46.08
CA GLU A 767 -12.22 46.09 -45.73
C GLU A 767 -13.70 46.43 -45.96
N GLY A 768 -14.38 46.88 -44.89
CA GLY A 768 -15.69 47.53 -44.97
C GLY A 768 -16.86 46.71 -44.42
N VAL A 769 -17.13 46.86 -43.12
CA VAL A 769 -18.42 46.52 -42.50
C VAL A 769 -19.47 47.53 -42.95
N GLY A 770 -20.61 47.08 -43.46
CA GLY A 770 -21.76 47.96 -43.66
C GLY A 770 -22.94 47.43 -44.49
N GLY A 771 -23.67 46.44 -43.94
CA GLY A 771 -25.14 46.36 -44.03
C GLY A 771 -25.78 45.75 -45.28
N ALA A 772 -26.42 44.58 -45.12
CA ALA A 772 -27.82 44.28 -45.45
C ALA A 772 -28.10 42.77 -45.25
N GLU A 773 -28.61 42.42 -44.07
CA GLU A 773 -29.03 41.05 -43.72
C GLU A 773 -30.34 40.70 -44.45
N GLN A 774 -30.26 40.18 -45.68
CA GLN A 774 -31.22 39.21 -46.27
C GLN A 774 -30.89 38.76 -47.71
N ASP A 775 -30.00 39.44 -48.44
CA ASP A 775 -29.50 39.01 -49.77
C ASP A 775 -28.11 38.33 -49.72
N GLU A 776 -27.47 38.30 -48.54
CA GLU A 776 -26.11 37.76 -48.35
C GLU A 776 -26.06 36.22 -48.34
N ASP A 777 -27.12 35.56 -47.87
CA ASP A 777 -27.14 34.09 -47.72
C ASP A 777 -27.14 33.38 -49.10
N ASP A 778 -27.90 33.86 -50.08
CA ASP A 778 -27.97 33.27 -51.43
C ASP A 778 -26.70 33.53 -52.25
N ALA A 779 -26.08 34.70 -52.11
CA ALA A 779 -24.83 35.05 -52.78
C ALA A 779 -23.61 34.32 -52.17
N GLU A 780 -23.64 34.01 -50.88
CA GLU A 780 -22.64 33.19 -50.21
C GLU A 780 -22.78 31.71 -50.58
N LEU A 781 -24.03 31.21 -50.71
CA LEU A 781 -24.35 29.88 -51.23
C LEU A 781 -23.88 29.69 -52.68
N GLU A 782 -24.14 30.64 -53.60
CA GLU A 782 -23.65 30.58 -54.98
C GLU A 782 -22.11 30.58 -55.07
N LYS A 783 -21.43 31.35 -54.21
CA LYS A 783 -19.96 31.37 -54.13
C LYS A 783 -19.40 30.05 -53.62
N LEU A 784 -20.04 29.45 -52.62
CA LEU A 784 -19.67 28.12 -52.09
C LEU A 784 -19.84 27.04 -53.17
N ASP A 785 -20.94 27.09 -53.92
CA ASP A 785 -21.20 26.18 -55.04
C ASP A 785 -20.20 26.36 -56.19
N ALA A 786 -19.79 27.60 -56.50
CA ALA A 786 -18.78 27.88 -57.51
C ALA A 786 -17.39 27.36 -57.10
N VAL A 787 -17.02 27.52 -55.83
CA VAL A 787 -15.77 26.96 -55.26
C VAL A 787 -15.81 25.43 -55.32
N GLU A 788 -16.94 24.83 -54.96
CA GLU A 788 -17.13 23.38 -54.99
C GLU A 788 -17.05 22.84 -56.43
N ALA A 789 -17.68 23.52 -57.39
CA ALA A 789 -17.57 23.18 -58.81
C ALA A 789 -16.11 23.28 -59.30
N LYS A 790 -15.36 24.30 -58.87
CA LYS A 790 -13.95 24.47 -59.23
C LYS A 790 -13.07 23.36 -58.64
N VAL A 791 -13.27 23.00 -57.38
CA VAL A 791 -12.58 21.87 -56.73
C VAL A 791 -12.87 20.58 -57.49
N CYS A 792 -14.12 20.34 -57.88
CA CYS A 792 -14.50 19.16 -58.65
C CYS A 792 -13.82 19.15 -60.03
N GLN A 793 -13.79 20.28 -60.73
CA GLN A 793 -13.12 20.42 -62.01
C GLN A 793 -11.61 20.11 -61.92
N VAL A 794 -10.92 20.66 -60.91
CA VAL A 794 -9.48 20.43 -60.69
C VAL A 794 -9.21 18.96 -60.38
N ALA A 795 -10.01 18.35 -59.50
CA ALA A 795 -9.86 16.93 -59.16
C ALA A 795 -10.07 16.03 -60.39
N VAL A 796 -11.10 16.31 -61.20
CA VAL A 796 -11.38 15.58 -62.45
C VAL A 796 -10.23 15.73 -63.45
N GLN A 797 -9.73 16.94 -63.62
CA GLN A 797 -8.61 17.21 -64.52
C GLN A 797 -7.35 16.44 -64.09
N TRP A 798 -6.97 16.50 -62.81
CA TRP A 798 -5.80 15.79 -62.30
C TRP A 798 -5.88 14.27 -62.46
N VAL A 799 -7.06 13.70 -62.21
CA VAL A 799 -7.29 12.26 -62.41
C VAL A 799 -7.21 11.90 -63.89
N ASN A 800 -7.83 12.70 -64.77
CA ASN A 800 -7.77 12.47 -66.22
C ASN A 800 -6.35 12.60 -66.78
N ASP A 801 -5.57 13.60 -66.34
CA ASP A 801 -4.17 13.77 -66.71
C ASP A 801 -3.32 12.58 -66.25
N LEU A 802 -3.59 12.06 -65.03
CA LEU A 802 -2.94 10.86 -64.50
C LEU A 802 -3.25 9.63 -65.38
N LEU A 803 -4.52 9.41 -65.73
CA LEU A 803 -4.96 8.30 -66.57
C LEU A 803 -4.42 8.41 -68.01
N ALA A 804 -4.38 9.62 -68.58
CA ALA A 804 -3.87 9.90 -69.91
C ALA A 804 -2.35 9.68 -70.04
N SER A 805 -1.59 9.83 -68.93
CA SER A 805 -0.15 9.58 -68.90
C SER A 805 0.26 8.10 -69.04
N GLY A 806 -0.70 7.19 -69.24
CA GLY A 806 -0.46 5.74 -69.32
C GLY A 806 -0.12 5.12 -67.96
N GLY A 807 -0.45 5.82 -66.86
CA GLY A 807 -0.16 5.40 -65.50
C GLY A 807 -0.89 4.09 -65.14
N ARG A 808 -0.12 3.07 -64.75
CA ARG A 808 -0.65 1.83 -64.14
C ARG A 808 -0.99 2.00 -62.65
N GLY A 809 -0.85 3.20 -62.10
CA GLY A 809 -1.01 3.48 -60.67
C GLY A 809 -2.47 3.72 -60.27
N LYS A 810 -2.75 3.60 -58.98
CA LYS A 810 -4.07 3.84 -58.40
C LYS A 810 -4.19 5.28 -57.90
N ALA A 811 -5.42 5.79 -57.80
CA ALA A 811 -5.70 7.12 -57.30
C ALA A 811 -6.80 7.12 -56.24
N VAL A 812 -6.62 7.95 -55.22
CA VAL A 812 -7.63 8.18 -54.17
C VAL A 812 -7.94 9.67 -54.12
N VAL A 813 -9.21 10.02 -54.24
CA VAL A 813 -9.71 11.40 -54.10
C VAL A 813 -10.47 11.49 -52.79
N TYR A 814 -9.93 12.22 -51.81
CA TYR A 814 -10.62 12.45 -50.53
C TYR A 814 -11.52 13.68 -50.59
N ALA A 815 -12.76 13.53 -50.11
CA ALA A 815 -13.73 14.61 -49.98
C ALA A 815 -14.34 14.66 -48.57
N THR A 816 -14.80 15.85 -48.18
CA THR A 816 -15.25 16.16 -46.81
C THR A 816 -16.70 15.78 -46.53
N SER A 817 -17.54 15.63 -47.55
CA SER A 817 -18.96 15.25 -47.43
C SER A 817 -19.29 14.05 -48.32
N ILE A 818 -20.33 13.30 -47.93
CA ILE A 818 -20.84 12.16 -48.71
C ILE A 818 -21.36 12.64 -50.07
N GLU A 819 -22.11 13.74 -50.10
CA GLU A 819 -22.62 14.36 -51.32
C GLU A 819 -21.51 14.69 -52.33
N ARG A 820 -20.40 15.27 -51.85
CA ARG A 820 -19.25 15.57 -52.71
C ARG A 820 -18.58 14.30 -53.24
N VAL A 821 -18.52 13.23 -52.44
CA VAL A 821 -18.03 11.91 -52.89
C VAL A 821 -18.90 11.35 -54.01
N GLU A 822 -20.22 11.41 -53.87
CA GLU A 822 -21.16 10.90 -54.86
C GLU A 822 -21.11 11.71 -56.16
N ARG A 823 -21.03 13.03 -56.07
CA ARG A 823 -20.91 13.94 -57.21
C ARG A 823 -19.61 13.71 -57.99
N LEU A 824 -18.47 13.67 -57.29
CA LEU A 824 -17.16 13.38 -57.89
C LEU A 824 -17.09 11.96 -58.46
N GLY A 825 -17.63 10.97 -57.75
CA GLY A 825 -17.67 9.59 -58.21
C GLY A 825 -18.44 9.43 -59.51
N SER A 826 -19.60 10.11 -59.62
CA SER A 826 -20.42 10.14 -60.84
C SER A 826 -19.71 10.86 -61.98
N ALA A 827 -19.08 12.01 -61.71
CA ALA A 827 -18.35 12.78 -62.72
C ALA A 827 -17.10 12.05 -63.26
N LEU A 828 -16.45 11.25 -62.42
CA LEU A 828 -15.27 10.46 -62.77
C LEU A 828 -15.61 9.04 -63.27
N GLY A 829 -16.86 8.60 -63.15
CA GLY A 829 -17.28 7.23 -63.48
C GLY A 829 -16.55 6.16 -62.65
N CYS A 830 -16.23 6.44 -61.40
CA CYS A 830 -15.37 5.60 -60.56
C CYS A 830 -16.05 5.14 -59.27
N ALA A 831 -15.39 4.24 -58.52
CA ALA A 831 -15.94 3.71 -57.28
C ALA A 831 -16.01 4.78 -56.17
N THR A 832 -17.06 4.75 -55.37
CA THR A 832 -17.22 5.62 -54.19
C THR A 832 -17.09 4.83 -52.89
N PHE A 833 -16.56 5.47 -51.84
CA PHE A 833 -16.39 4.84 -50.53
C PHE A 833 -16.65 5.80 -49.35
N PHE A 834 -17.71 5.56 -48.58
CA PHE A 834 -18.09 6.39 -47.43
C PHE A 834 -18.79 5.58 -46.32
N SER A 835 -19.13 6.23 -45.20
CA SER A 835 -19.64 5.58 -43.98
C SER A 835 -20.88 4.73 -44.20
N ASP A 836 -21.78 5.11 -45.11
CA ASP A 836 -23.09 4.47 -45.31
C ASP A 836 -23.24 3.83 -46.69
N VAL A 837 -22.14 3.72 -47.46
CA VAL A 837 -22.15 3.20 -48.84
C VAL A 837 -22.63 1.74 -48.94
N ASP A 838 -22.46 0.94 -47.88
CA ASP A 838 -22.84 -0.47 -47.86
C ASP A 838 -22.82 -1.05 -46.43
N SER A 839 -23.28 -2.29 -46.29
CA SER A 839 -23.02 -3.16 -45.16
C SER A 839 -21.51 -3.33 -44.88
N THR A 840 -21.15 -3.82 -43.70
CA THR A 840 -19.72 -4.03 -43.35
C THR A 840 -19.04 -5.03 -44.30
N GLU A 841 -19.75 -6.08 -44.69
CA GLU A 841 -19.26 -7.09 -45.64
C GLU A 841 -19.19 -6.52 -47.06
N GLY A 842 -20.19 -5.74 -47.48
CA GLY A 842 -20.19 -5.07 -48.78
C GLY A 842 -19.05 -4.05 -48.92
N LYS A 843 -18.75 -3.27 -47.88
CA LYS A 843 -17.58 -2.37 -47.86
C LYS A 843 -16.26 -3.13 -48.00
N ALA A 844 -16.13 -4.28 -47.33
CA ALA A 844 -14.94 -5.12 -47.45
C ALA A 844 -14.79 -5.66 -48.88
N ALA A 845 -15.88 -6.10 -49.51
CA ALA A 845 -15.90 -6.56 -50.89
C ALA A 845 -15.54 -5.45 -51.89
N ARG A 846 -16.09 -4.23 -51.73
CA ARG A 846 -15.75 -3.05 -52.55
C ARG A 846 -14.26 -2.69 -52.46
N LEU A 847 -13.71 -2.71 -51.24
CA LEU A 847 -12.29 -2.45 -51.02
C LEU A 847 -11.41 -3.52 -51.69
N GLU A 848 -11.80 -4.80 -51.61
CA GLU A 848 -11.09 -5.91 -52.26
C GLU A 848 -11.18 -5.86 -53.79
N ALA A 849 -12.31 -5.43 -54.35
CA ALA A 849 -12.47 -5.19 -55.78
C ALA A 849 -11.51 -4.08 -56.25
N TRP A 850 -11.47 -2.94 -55.53
CA TRP A 850 -10.55 -1.85 -55.83
C TRP A 850 -9.07 -2.23 -55.62
N ARG A 851 -8.76 -3.10 -54.65
CA ARG A 851 -7.40 -3.66 -54.50
C ARG A 851 -6.96 -4.48 -55.70
N ARG A 852 -7.88 -5.13 -56.43
CA ARG A 852 -7.58 -5.92 -57.63
C ARG A 852 -7.65 -5.11 -58.93
N SER A 853 -8.26 -3.92 -58.90
CA SER A 853 -8.39 -3.07 -60.09
C SER A 853 -7.10 -2.31 -60.40
N ASN A 854 -6.92 -1.95 -61.67
CA ASN A 854 -5.78 -1.20 -62.20
C ASN A 854 -6.26 -0.17 -63.24
N GLY A 855 -5.45 0.85 -63.52
CA GLY A 855 -5.78 1.87 -64.52
C GLY A 855 -7.02 2.69 -64.13
N ALA A 856 -7.94 2.92 -65.07
CA ALA A 856 -9.15 3.72 -64.84
C ALA A 856 -10.06 3.16 -63.72
N GLU A 857 -10.14 1.84 -63.57
CA GLU A 857 -10.88 1.18 -62.49
C GLU A 857 -10.14 1.26 -61.13
N GLY A 858 -8.89 1.73 -61.13
CA GLY A 858 -8.05 1.96 -59.94
C GLY A 858 -8.30 3.30 -59.24
N VAL A 859 -9.26 4.10 -59.70
CA VAL A 859 -9.65 5.37 -59.06
C VAL A 859 -10.78 5.15 -58.07
N VAL A 860 -10.66 5.72 -56.87
CA VAL A 860 -11.73 5.74 -55.87
C VAL A 860 -11.91 7.14 -55.28
N VAL A 861 -13.15 7.57 -55.13
CA VAL A 861 -13.51 8.79 -54.40
C VAL A 861 -14.05 8.40 -53.05
N ALA A 862 -13.54 9.01 -51.98
CA ALA A 862 -13.87 8.59 -50.63
C ALA A 862 -13.92 9.70 -49.60
N THR A 863 -14.67 9.47 -48.53
CA THR A 863 -14.47 10.19 -47.27
C THR A 863 -13.34 9.53 -46.48
N ASN A 864 -13.02 10.07 -45.30
CA ASN A 864 -12.08 9.45 -44.34
C ASN A 864 -12.50 8.02 -43.89
N ALA A 865 -13.69 7.53 -44.28
CA ALA A 865 -14.11 6.15 -44.09
C ALA A 865 -13.23 5.14 -44.85
N LEU A 866 -12.70 5.52 -46.02
CA LEU A 866 -11.62 4.78 -46.69
C LEU A 866 -10.34 5.12 -45.93
N GLY A 867 -10.01 4.31 -44.93
CA GLY A 867 -9.08 4.72 -43.88
C GLY A 867 -7.71 5.24 -44.38
N LEU A 868 -7.21 6.28 -43.73
CA LEU A 868 -5.81 6.70 -43.80
C LEU A 868 -4.93 5.55 -43.27
N GLY A 869 -4.33 4.76 -44.16
CA GLY A 869 -3.51 3.60 -43.75
C GLY A 869 -3.80 2.30 -44.50
N ILE A 870 -4.59 2.33 -45.57
CA ILE A 870 -4.63 1.22 -46.54
C ILE A 870 -3.23 1.07 -47.16
N ASP A 871 -2.61 -0.09 -46.94
CA ASP A 871 -1.30 -0.44 -47.50
C ASP A 871 -1.51 -1.07 -48.89
N ILE A 872 -1.43 -0.24 -49.92
CA ILE A 872 -1.36 -0.63 -51.33
C ILE A 872 -0.05 -0.05 -51.87
N PRO A 873 0.89 -0.90 -52.32
CA PRO A 873 2.24 -0.46 -52.69
C PRO A 873 2.29 0.31 -54.02
N ASP A 874 1.26 0.19 -54.86
CA ASP A 874 1.17 0.62 -56.26
C ASP A 874 0.06 1.65 -56.54
#